data_AF-F2L7V4-F1
#
_entry.id   AF-F2L7V4-F1
#
_cell.length_a   1.000
_cell.length_b   1.000
_cell.length_c   1.000
_cell.angle_alpha   90.00
_cell.angle_beta   90.00
_cell.angle_gamma   90.00
#
_symmetry.space_group_name_H-M   'P 1'
#
loop_
_entity.id
_entity.type
_entity.pdbx_description
1 polymer ?
#
loop_
_entity_poly.entity_id
_entity_poly.type
_entity_poly.pdbx_seq_one_letter_code
_entity_poly.pdbx_strand_id
1 'polypeptide(L)'
;MTKTVRTFRFKGAENGHEFTGERYLPGVGGPIQYEHYHRYLFSTELVAGKEVLDIASGEGYGSALLAQAAQSVVGVDIDAAAVEKARVRYAEHANLRYEHGSATSIPLPDASVDVLNSFETLEHFHEHEAFMREAKRVLRPNGLMIISTPNRPIYSPPGAPPNEYHVRELDRDEFTTWLSSGFRNFVLYEQKPLAGSLLQREGRQGLREINCWAERTVGEYQSTSGMVDPVYFIAIASDGELPNPDDDMLDGGVSFARYDHDRNTKLGEQLVEIVRLTTETMGRGEEIGRLTAETVRLTEETLKRDVEISRLAAESKRLSGFVAERNAEVARLRSDVARLESESKTHSREGRLRDERSGSVADVLTRLGEQKQISSTLVRRIDDLAVRVRDAFSEGRVTARTPVQGPSQAAMDELLRENHQLREQLDLIKRSLSWRVTQPLRAASRRVRALRRVAVAPAHASAGYTTRLANAGDTPVPLAQSDAPRASIIVFPRSAAATAQSLAGLAAYTSEVPYRAALLGDAHPDLVARTGIDVIPRIESSLHRLELPDLAGDFVVLMSADLVPQPGWIQAFDEAFRRFGASAVTALVLASDGSVQAAGARIDATAQLTPDQAGGDPADERLGAVERVKAPSPGIVAIRRDLWSQVRNEVGTLVGDGLDLTAAALELASRSQEVLLQPFARFVQAPAAEQAPVEDEWEMAHARWAVRQRYERFFRSDRPFLDVLEMPARPKIVVTDAFVPKPDQDSGSNDVYWYLRILREFGFDVSFLAAYEPAVAVDDPYANALRRWGIRVRVAQDPKSFHDLLIEEASDARVVIAQRIMVARHALEALHAAALPAKLVFGTVDLHYLREERAALLDRSPEALDRAMMLKRAELQAVADADATIVVSRIEADILRDLVPAANIHRIPIPRMPNRSTRTFAERSGVLFVGGFAHRPNVDAVLFLVKDIWPIVRRSLPDIELRIVGSGVTPEVSALADPTQGVVIVGFVENLDTETSVARLSVAPLRFGAGIKGKVVSSLLAGLPSVLSRVASEGMGLVAGEQMLSGDTADEIAAAIVALYQDPALWQRIADAGFAAAATEYSVTSVATRLATLLDSIGVNEGMRELRDGVFDIQ
;
A
#
# COMPACT_ATOMS: atom_id res chain seq x y z
N MET A 1 -17.00 67.97 -6.02
CA MET A 1 -16.99 67.52 -4.62
C MET A 1 -15.57 67.66 -4.10
N THR A 2 -15.33 68.63 -3.23
CA THR A 2 -14.06 68.74 -2.50
C THR A 2 -13.94 67.53 -1.59
N LYS A 3 -13.14 66.54 -1.99
CA LYS A 3 -12.82 65.39 -1.13
C LYS A 3 -11.98 65.91 0.03
N THR A 4 -12.54 65.89 1.24
CA THR A 4 -11.77 66.19 2.45
C THR A 4 -10.82 65.02 2.70
N VAL A 5 -9.52 65.23 2.49
CA VAL A 5 -8.49 64.22 2.76
C VAL A 5 -7.94 64.45 4.17
N ARG A 6 -8.11 63.48 5.07
CA ARG A 6 -7.48 63.45 6.40
C ARG A 6 -6.30 62.48 6.36
N THR A 7 -5.18 62.86 6.97
CA THR A 7 -3.95 62.04 6.97
C THR A 7 -3.56 61.73 8.40
N PHE A 8 -3.54 60.44 8.74
CA PHE A 8 -3.04 59.93 10.02
C PHE A 8 -1.67 59.27 9.83
N ARG A 9 -0.81 59.31 10.85
CA ARG A 9 0.56 58.77 10.77
C ARG A 9 0.84 57.77 11.88
N PHE A 10 1.35 56.61 11.51
CA PHE A 10 1.94 55.63 12.43
C PHE A 10 3.47 55.76 12.44
N LYS A 11 4.10 55.60 13.60
CA LYS A 11 5.57 55.59 13.76
C LYS A 11 6.11 54.16 13.54
N GLY A 12 7.02 53.96 12.59
CA GLY A 12 7.56 52.64 12.21
C GLY A 12 8.45 51.97 13.27
N ALA A 13 8.79 50.67 13.10
CA ALA A 13 9.57 49.84 14.04
C ALA A 13 10.89 50.45 14.51
N GLU A 14 11.26 50.14 15.76
CA GLU A 14 12.66 50.15 16.22
C GLU A 14 13.27 48.76 16.08
N ASN A 15 14.57 48.70 15.77
CA ASN A 15 15.29 47.43 15.62
C ASN A 15 15.58 46.84 17.02
N GLY A 16 15.24 45.57 17.26
CA GLY A 16 15.76 44.81 18.41
C GLY A 16 14.76 44.03 19.27
N HIS A 17 13.47 43.96 18.91
CA HIS A 17 12.51 43.13 19.62
C HIS A 17 12.00 41.96 18.78
N GLU A 18 12.03 40.76 19.36
CA GLU A 18 11.51 39.54 18.76
C GLU A 18 9.99 39.49 18.94
N PHE A 19 9.26 39.28 17.84
CA PHE A 19 7.80 39.15 17.88
C PHE A 19 7.42 37.78 18.45
N THR A 20 6.88 37.77 19.66
CA THR A 20 6.51 36.55 20.40
C THR A 20 5.12 36.02 20.07
N GLY A 21 4.29 36.79 19.35
CA GLY A 21 2.89 36.47 19.07
C GLY A 21 1.90 36.91 20.15
N GLU A 22 2.37 37.31 21.34
CA GLU A 22 1.54 37.82 22.44
C GLU A 22 0.94 39.21 22.13
N ARG A 23 1.72 40.11 21.51
CA ARG A 23 1.34 41.50 21.26
C ARG A 23 1.81 41.98 19.90
N TYR A 24 1.00 42.80 19.22
CA TYR A 24 1.41 43.39 17.95
C TYR A 24 2.49 44.46 18.15
N LEU A 25 3.58 44.33 17.38
CA LEU A 25 4.70 45.28 17.39
C LEU A 25 4.67 46.14 16.12
N PRO A 26 4.69 47.49 16.24
CA PRO A 26 4.70 48.38 15.08
C PRO A 26 5.89 48.09 14.17
N GLY A 27 5.64 47.67 12.93
CA GLY A 27 6.65 47.34 11.92
C GLY A 27 6.76 45.86 11.57
N VAL A 28 6.03 44.99 12.28
CA VAL A 28 5.66 43.68 11.78
C VAL A 28 4.66 43.88 10.63
N GLY A 29 5.04 43.54 9.40
CA GLY A 29 4.17 43.60 8.22
C GLY A 29 3.29 42.35 8.07
N GLY A 30 2.23 42.44 7.27
CA GLY A 30 1.33 41.31 6.97
C GLY A 30 -0.11 41.54 7.49
N PRO A 31 -0.98 40.50 7.47
CA PRO A 31 -2.40 40.60 7.85
C PRO A 31 -2.66 41.29 9.19
N ILE A 32 -1.89 40.93 10.22
CA ILE A 32 -1.99 41.48 11.58
C ILE A 32 -1.84 43.01 11.65
N GLN A 33 -1.03 43.61 10.77
CA GLN A 33 -0.89 45.06 10.71
C GLN A 33 -2.21 45.73 10.29
N TYR A 34 -2.92 45.17 9.32
CA TYR A 34 -4.19 45.72 8.83
C TYR A 34 -5.29 45.59 9.85
N GLU A 35 -5.35 44.42 10.50
CA GLU A 35 -6.33 44.11 11.54
C GLU A 35 -6.30 45.18 12.63
N HIS A 36 -5.10 45.47 13.16
CA HIS A 36 -4.93 46.46 14.21
C HIS A 36 -5.08 47.90 13.69
N TYR A 37 -4.44 48.27 12.58
CA TYR A 37 -4.47 49.67 12.10
C TYR A 37 -5.88 50.10 11.69
N HIS A 38 -6.66 49.20 11.08
CA HIS A 38 -8.03 49.52 10.66
C HIS A 38 -8.94 49.82 11.86
N ARG A 39 -8.86 49.05 12.95
CA ARG A 39 -9.69 49.28 14.16
C ARG A 39 -9.38 50.61 14.85
N TYR A 40 -8.10 50.96 14.94
CA TYR A 40 -7.70 52.26 15.50
C TYR A 40 -8.08 53.43 14.57
N LEU A 41 -7.96 53.27 13.23
CA LEU A 41 -8.41 54.28 12.26
C LEU A 41 -9.92 54.50 12.32
N PHE A 42 -10.70 53.43 12.34
CA PHE A 42 -12.15 53.45 12.51
C PHE A 42 -12.57 54.26 13.76
N SER A 43 -11.82 54.09 14.85
CA SER A 43 -12.09 54.78 16.11
C SER A 43 -11.78 56.28 16.09
N THR A 44 -10.94 56.76 15.16
CA THR A 44 -10.49 58.17 15.14
C THR A 44 -11.65 59.17 14.97
N GLU A 45 -12.69 58.81 14.21
CA GLU A 45 -13.87 59.66 14.05
C GLU A 45 -14.69 59.73 15.35
N LEU A 46 -14.78 58.60 16.06
CA LEU A 46 -15.58 58.45 17.27
C LEU A 46 -14.97 59.16 18.49
N VAL A 47 -13.65 59.33 18.49
CA VAL A 47 -12.90 59.99 19.58
C VAL A 47 -12.60 61.47 19.33
N ALA A 48 -12.98 62.02 18.17
CA ALA A 48 -12.61 63.37 17.79
C ALA A 48 -13.03 64.41 18.84
N GLY A 49 -12.06 65.15 19.39
CA GLY A 49 -12.29 66.17 20.42
C GLY A 49 -12.75 65.65 21.79
N LYS A 50 -12.56 64.36 22.09
CA LYS A 50 -12.97 63.72 23.36
C LYS A 50 -11.79 63.34 24.24
N GLU A 51 -12.04 63.08 25.53
CA GLU A 51 -11.08 62.47 26.45
C GLU A 51 -11.19 60.95 26.40
N VAL A 52 -10.09 60.27 26.08
CA VAL A 52 -10.08 58.84 25.71
C VAL A 52 -9.18 58.04 26.64
N LEU A 53 -9.67 56.89 27.08
CA LEU A 53 -8.87 55.81 27.64
C LEU A 53 -8.64 54.76 26.56
N ASP A 54 -7.39 54.35 26.35
CA ASP A 54 -7.02 53.20 25.54
C ASP A 54 -6.46 52.11 26.47
N ILE A 55 -7.25 51.08 26.78
CA ILE A 55 -6.90 50.03 27.75
C ILE A 55 -6.36 48.79 27.04
N ALA A 56 -5.33 48.16 27.61
CA ALA A 56 -4.45 47.19 26.93
C ALA A 56 -3.72 47.81 25.73
N SER A 57 -3.15 49.00 25.95
CA SER A 57 -2.51 49.81 24.91
C SER A 57 -1.22 49.23 24.29
N GLY A 58 -0.65 48.18 24.89
CA GLY A 58 0.58 47.53 24.43
C GLY A 58 1.76 48.51 24.37
N GLU A 59 2.45 48.56 23.22
CA GLU A 59 3.52 49.54 22.98
C GLU A 59 3.00 50.96 22.66
N GLY A 60 1.69 51.18 22.65
CA GLY A 60 1.08 52.50 22.61
C GLY A 60 0.88 53.13 21.23
N TYR A 61 1.16 52.42 20.14
CA TYR A 61 1.00 52.95 18.78
C TYR A 61 -0.45 53.33 18.44
N GLY A 62 -1.42 52.60 18.97
CA GLY A 62 -2.85 52.86 18.82
C GLY A 62 -3.25 54.13 19.56
N SER A 63 -2.85 54.26 20.82
CA SER A 63 -3.08 55.46 21.63
C SER A 63 -2.48 56.72 20.97
N ALA A 64 -1.28 56.60 20.37
CA ALA A 64 -0.65 57.69 19.63
C ALA A 64 -1.39 58.07 18.34
N LEU A 65 -2.06 57.12 17.70
CA LEU A 65 -2.94 57.39 16.57
C LEU A 65 -4.20 58.15 17.03
N LEU A 66 -4.85 57.66 18.09
CA LEU A 66 -6.06 58.28 18.64
C LEU A 66 -5.80 59.73 19.09
N ALA A 67 -4.60 60.00 19.64
CA ALA A 67 -4.19 61.34 20.06
C ALA A 67 -4.11 62.38 18.92
N GLN A 68 -4.08 61.94 17.66
CA GLN A 68 -4.13 62.84 16.50
C GLN A 68 -5.54 63.41 16.23
N ALA A 69 -6.58 62.82 16.82
CA ALA A 69 -7.98 63.27 16.72
C ALA A 69 -8.61 63.65 18.06
N ALA A 70 -8.24 62.97 19.14
CA ALA A 70 -8.79 63.16 20.49
C ALA A 70 -8.31 64.45 21.17
N GLN A 71 -9.08 64.93 22.15
CA GLN A 71 -8.66 66.03 23.02
C GLN A 71 -7.51 65.60 23.93
N SER A 72 -7.62 64.42 24.55
CA SER A 72 -6.58 63.79 25.35
C SER A 72 -6.70 62.26 25.30
N VAL A 73 -5.58 61.56 25.43
CA VAL A 73 -5.54 60.09 25.46
C VAL A 73 -4.70 59.61 26.64
N VAL A 74 -5.20 58.63 27.37
CA VAL A 74 -4.45 57.87 28.37
C VAL A 74 -4.36 56.42 27.91
N GLY A 75 -3.16 55.95 27.59
CA GLY A 75 -2.91 54.53 27.32
C GLY A 75 -2.61 53.77 28.62
N VAL A 76 -3.30 52.67 28.88
CA VAL A 76 -3.06 51.84 30.06
C VAL A 76 -2.70 50.43 29.64
N ASP A 77 -1.64 49.87 30.21
CA ASP A 77 -1.23 48.48 29.98
C ASP A 77 -0.73 47.82 31.26
N ILE A 78 -0.87 46.50 31.34
CA ILE A 78 -0.44 45.67 32.48
C ILE A 78 1.07 45.44 32.49
N ASP A 79 1.74 45.56 31.34
CA ASP A 79 3.19 45.44 31.26
C ASP A 79 3.87 46.80 31.49
N ALA A 80 4.48 46.96 32.66
CA ALA A 80 5.24 48.15 33.02
C ALA A 80 6.39 48.47 32.04
N ALA A 81 7.00 47.46 31.42
CA ALA A 81 8.09 47.67 30.46
C ALA A 81 7.57 48.23 29.13
N ALA A 82 6.44 47.73 28.63
CA ALA A 82 5.77 48.26 27.45
C ALA A 82 5.31 49.71 27.66
N VAL A 83 4.74 50.02 28.84
CA VAL A 83 4.34 51.39 29.21
C VAL A 83 5.51 52.35 29.18
N GLU A 84 6.65 51.98 29.77
CA GLU A 84 7.81 52.88 29.81
C GLU A 84 8.39 53.12 28.42
N LYS A 85 8.43 52.10 27.55
CA LYS A 85 8.81 52.27 26.15
C LYS A 85 7.85 53.17 25.40
N ALA A 86 6.54 53.00 25.59
CA ALA A 86 5.52 53.83 24.95
C ALA A 86 5.68 55.31 25.34
N ARG A 87 5.94 55.59 26.62
CA ARG A 87 6.23 56.96 27.12
C ARG A 87 7.41 57.59 26.42
N VAL A 88 8.52 56.87 26.30
CA VAL A 88 9.73 57.38 25.64
C VAL A 88 9.48 57.57 24.15
N ARG A 89 8.85 56.58 23.50
CA ARG A 89 8.69 56.54 22.05
C ARG A 89 7.71 57.57 21.52
N TYR A 90 6.65 57.91 22.26
CA TYR A 90 5.60 58.81 21.82
C TYR A 90 5.54 60.13 22.60
N ALA A 91 6.64 60.48 23.28
CA ALA A 91 6.78 61.70 24.09
C ALA A 91 6.49 63.00 23.31
N GLU A 92 6.53 62.97 21.98
CA GLU A 92 6.19 64.11 21.13
C GLU A 92 4.71 64.54 21.19
N HIS A 93 3.81 63.66 21.65
CA HIS A 93 2.38 63.94 21.73
C HIS A 93 2.01 64.55 23.08
N ALA A 94 1.86 65.88 23.13
CA ALA A 94 1.57 66.61 24.37
C ALA A 94 0.23 66.26 25.04
N ASN A 95 -0.71 65.69 24.28
CA ASN A 95 -2.04 65.27 24.76
C ASN A 95 -2.14 63.75 25.03
N LEU A 96 -1.01 63.03 25.05
CA LEU A 96 -0.94 61.60 25.28
C LEU A 96 -0.09 61.31 26.51
N ARG A 97 -0.58 60.42 27.38
CA ARG A 97 0.22 59.84 28.47
C ARG A 97 -0.05 58.36 28.61
N TYR A 98 0.87 57.63 29.23
CA TYR A 98 0.71 56.21 29.52
C TYR A 98 0.81 55.92 31.02
N GLU A 99 0.01 54.98 31.50
CA GLU A 99 -0.04 54.57 32.90
C GLU A 99 0.01 53.04 33.00
N HIS A 100 0.72 52.53 34.01
CA HIS A 100 0.75 51.09 34.30
C HIS A 100 -0.46 50.74 35.17
N GLY A 101 -1.27 49.77 34.72
CA GLY A 101 -2.50 49.40 35.40
C GLY A 101 -3.19 48.21 34.76
N SER A 102 -4.18 47.66 35.45
CA SER A 102 -4.94 46.49 34.97
C SER A 102 -6.30 46.91 34.42
N ALA A 103 -6.80 46.18 33.42
CA ALA A 103 -8.16 46.34 32.92
C ALA A 103 -9.21 46.09 34.01
N THR A 104 -8.92 45.24 35.00
CA THR A 104 -9.83 44.93 36.12
C THR A 104 -9.69 45.89 37.31
N SER A 105 -8.77 46.86 37.23
CA SER A 105 -8.56 47.92 38.22
C SER A 105 -7.88 49.11 37.54
N ILE A 106 -8.65 49.89 36.77
CA ILE A 106 -8.15 50.94 35.89
C ILE A 106 -7.70 52.14 36.75
N PRO A 107 -6.47 52.65 36.59
CA PRO A 107 -5.90 53.68 37.46
C PRO A 107 -6.42 55.11 37.16
N LEU A 108 -7.68 55.24 36.76
CA LEU A 108 -8.33 56.51 36.47
C LEU A 108 -9.49 56.81 37.44
N PRO A 109 -9.80 58.08 37.71
CA PRO A 109 -10.95 58.47 38.52
C PRO A 109 -12.28 58.03 37.90
N ASP A 110 -13.33 58.03 38.71
CA ASP A 110 -14.69 57.77 38.24
C ASP A 110 -15.13 58.86 37.25
N ALA A 111 -15.88 58.47 36.21
CA ALA A 111 -16.42 59.37 35.18
C ALA A 111 -15.39 60.35 34.59
N SER A 112 -14.16 59.87 34.35
CA SER A 112 -13.04 60.69 33.89
C SER A 112 -12.85 60.72 32.37
N VAL A 113 -13.49 59.84 31.61
CA VAL A 113 -13.32 59.75 30.15
C VAL A 113 -14.65 59.70 29.40
N ASP A 114 -14.67 60.22 28.18
CA ASP A 114 -15.82 60.18 27.28
C ASP A 114 -15.87 58.89 26.47
N VAL A 115 -14.69 58.31 26.16
CA VAL A 115 -14.55 57.08 25.37
C VAL A 115 -13.53 56.14 26.00
N LEU A 116 -13.87 54.85 26.09
CA LEU A 116 -12.97 53.76 26.40
C LEU A 116 -12.78 52.92 25.14
N ASN A 117 -11.55 52.85 24.66
CA ASN A 117 -11.12 52.05 23.52
C ASN A 117 -10.34 50.82 24.03
N SER A 118 -10.63 49.62 23.50
CA SER A 118 -9.99 48.37 23.92
C SER A 118 -9.98 47.35 22.78
N PHE A 119 -8.82 46.93 22.29
CA PHE A 119 -8.72 46.03 21.15
C PHE A 119 -7.81 44.86 21.46
N GLU A 120 -8.26 43.63 21.16
CA GLU A 120 -7.61 42.36 21.55
C GLU A 120 -7.26 42.34 23.04
N THR A 121 -8.26 42.12 23.91
CA THR A 121 -8.08 42.34 25.35
C THR A 121 -8.82 41.30 26.18
N LEU A 122 -10.08 40.98 25.84
CA LEU A 122 -10.91 40.06 26.64
C LEU A 122 -10.34 38.64 26.68
N GLU A 123 -9.75 38.19 25.58
CA GLU A 123 -9.19 36.86 25.41
C GLU A 123 -8.02 36.55 26.34
N HIS A 124 -7.40 37.58 26.93
CA HIS A 124 -6.20 37.46 27.76
C HIS A 124 -6.47 37.28 29.26
N PHE A 125 -7.72 37.37 29.73
CA PHE A 125 -8.06 37.16 31.15
C PHE A 125 -9.47 36.59 31.36
N HIS A 126 -9.77 36.06 32.54
CA HIS A 126 -11.05 35.40 32.81
C HIS A 126 -12.11 36.35 33.41
N GLU A 127 -11.67 37.43 34.07
CA GLU A 127 -12.47 38.36 34.89
C GLU A 127 -13.23 39.42 34.08
N HIS A 128 -13.94 39.01 33.01
CA HIS A 128 -14.68 39.90 32.11
C HIS A 128 -15.71 40.79 32.83
N GLU A 129 -16.35 40.29 33.90
CA GLU A 129 -17.30 41.06 34.72
C GLU A 129 -16.62 42.17 35.53
N ALA A 130 -15.39 41.95 35.98
CA ALA A 130 -14.62 42.99 36.69
C ALA A 130 -14.22 44.11 35.72
N PHE A 131 -13.81 43.74 34.52
CA PHE A 131 -13.53 44.72 33.46
C PHE A 131 -14.76 45.54 33.08
N MET A 132 -15.94 44.91 32.93
CA MET A 132 -17.18 45.64 32.66
C MET A 132 -17.49 46.66 33.76
N ARG A 133 -17.34 46.31 35.05
CA ARG A 133 -17.55 47.25 36.16
C ARG A 133 -16.60 48.44 36.11
N GLU A 134 -15.32 48.20 35.83
CA GLU A 134 -14.32 49.26 35.71
C GLU A 134 -14.59 50.16 34.50
N ALA A 135 -14.94 49.58 33.34
CA ALA A 135 -15.34 50.32 32.16
C ALA A 135 -16.52 51.27 32.47
N LYS A 136 -17.54 50.79 33.18
CA LYS A 136 -18.69 51.61 33.62
C LYS A 136 -18.30 52.68 34.63
N ARG A 137 -17.34 52.40 35.51
CA ARG A 137 -16.87 53.34 36.54
C ARG A 137 -16.14 54.53 35.92
N VAL A 138 -15.21 54.29 34.98
CA VAL A 138 -14.36 55.35 34.41
C VAL A 138 -15.06 56.15 33.31
N LEU A 139 -16.04 55.56 32.63
CA LEU A 139 -16.84 56.25 31.62
C LEU A 139 -17.79 57.29 32.25
N ARG A 140 -17.87 58.46 31.63
CA ARG A 140 -18.91 59.45 31.96
C ARG A 140 -20.31 58.91 31.66
N PRO A 141 -21.38 59.46 32.26
CA PRO A 141 -22.74 59.13 31.87
C PRO A 141 -22.92 59.29 30.35
N ASN A 142 -23.41 58.23 29.70
CA ASN A 142 -23.54 58.13 28.24
C ASN A 142 -22.20 58.12 27.46
N GLY A 143 -21.08 57.84 28.12
CA GLY A 143 -19.79 57.58 27.46
C GLY A 143 -19.84 56.35 26.55
N LEU A 144 -18.86 56.23 25.66
CA LEU A 144 -18.79 55.16 24.67
C LEU A 144 -17.71 54.14 25.03
N MET A 145 -18.04 52.85 24.91
CA MET A 145 -17.04 51.79 24.87
C MET A 145 -16.91 51.30 23.43
N ILE A 146 -15.68 51.31 22.89
CA ILE A 146 -15.32 50.73 21.60
C ILE A 146 -14.41 49.55 21.89
N ILE A 147 -14.86 48.33 21.56
CA ILE A 147 -14.15 47.11 21.95
C ILE A 147 -14.10 46.08 20.83
N SER A 148 -13.05 45.25 20.77
CA SER A 148 -13.01 44.08 19.88
C SER A 148 -12.67 42.77 20.60
N THR A 149 -13.04 41.66 19.97
CA THR A 149 -12.66 40.30 20.36
C THR A 149 -12.44 39.44 19.12
N PRO A 150 -11.52 38.46 19.15
CA PRO A 150 -11.43 37.43 18.11
C PRO A 150 -12.70 36.58 18.11
N ASN A 151 -13.11 36.13 16.93
CA ASN A 151 -14.25 35.23 16.75
C ASN A 151 -13.78 33.77 16.90
N ARG A 152 -13.90 33.20 18.12
CA ARG A 152 -13.35 31.89 18.51
C ARG A 152 -13.47 30.77 17.44
N PRO A 153 -14.65 30.49 16.83
CA PRO A 153 -14.78 29.42 15.83
C PRO A 153 -13.94 29.61 14.56
N ILE A 154 -13.58 30.86 14.22
CA ILE A 154 -12.82 31.21 13.02
C ILE A 154 -11.34 31.46 13.36
N TYR A 155 -11.06 32.11 14.48
CA TYR A 155 -9.71 32.45 14.92
C TYR A 155 -8.95 31.24 15.47
N SER A 156 -9.62 30.40 16.26
CA SER A 156 -9.07 29.22 16.94
C SER A 156 -9.94 27.98 16.69
N PRO A 157 -10.03 27.47 15.45
CA PRO A 157 -10.89 26.34 15.10
C PRO A 157 -10.43 25.02 15.77
N PRO A 158 -11.32 24.02 15.93
CA PRO A 158 -10.96 22.73 16.55
C PRO A 158 -9.74 22.07 15.91
N GLY A 159 -8.69 21.81 16.71
CA GLY A 159 -7.42 21.24 16.25
C GLY A 159 -6.31 22.25 15.95
N ALA A 160 -6.58 23.57 16.04
CA ALA A 160 -5.54 24.58 16.02
C ALA A 160 -4.62 24.45 17.25
N PRO A 161 -3.30 24.73 17.12
CA PRO A 161 -2.40 24.73 18.26
C PRO A 161 -2.85 25.79 19.29
N PRO A 162 -2.83 25.46 20.60
CA PRO A 162 -3.33 26.37 21.64
C PRO A 162 -2.49 27.65 21.67
N ASN A 163 -3.14 28.81 21.63
CA ASN A 163 -2.48 30.09 21.90
C ASN A 163 -2.37 30.27 23.42
N GLU A 164 -1.14 30.16 23.95
CA GLU A 164 -0.86 30.21 25.38
C GLU A 164 -1.26 31.54 26.05
N TYR A 165 -1.46 32.60 25.27
CA TYR A 165 -1.85 33.92 25.76
C TYR A 165 -3.37 34.17 25.73
N HIS A 166 -4.15 33.36 24.99
CA HIS A 166 -5.61 33.48 24.91
C HIS A 166 -6.28 32.51 25.88
N VAL A 167 -6.43 32.92 27.14
CA VAL A 167 -7.00 32.09 28.20
C VAL A 167 -8.51 31.93 28.11
N ARG A 168 -9.23 32.86 27.45
CA ARG A 168 -10.69 32.79 27.28
C ARG A 168 -11.21 33.59 26.08
N GLU A 169 -11.32 32.94 24.93
CA GLU A 169 -11.99 33.53 23.76
C GLU A 169 -13.51 33.37 23.82
N LEU A 170 -14.23 34.40 23.38
CA LEU A 170 -15.70 34.40 23.27
C LEU A 170 -16.14 34.13 21.83
N ASP A 171 -17.24 33.43 21.66
CA ASP A 171 -17.99 33.46 20.41
C ASP A 171 -18.97 34.64 20.35
N ARG A 172 -19.70 34.76 19.23
CA ARG A 172 -20.64 35.87 18.99
C ARG A 172 -21.72 35.97 20.06
N ASP A 173 -22.30 34.86 20.48
CA ASP A 173 -23.45 34.84 21.39
C ASP A 173 -22.99 35.13 22.82
N GLU A 174 -21.83 34.62 23.21
CA GLU A 174 -21.19 34.94 24.49
C GLU A 174 -20.82 36.44 24.58
N PHE A 175 -20.25 37.02 23.51
CA PHE A 175 -19.87 38.42 23.47
C PHE A 175 -21.07 39.39 23.52
N THR A 176 -22.12 39.10 22.76
CA THR A 176 -23.36 39.91 22.79
C THR A 176 -24.06 39.85 24.14
N THR A 177 -24.07 38.68 24.79
CA THR A 177 -24.61 38.51 26.14
C THR A 177 -23.82 39.34 27.15
N TRP A 178 -22.50 39.32 27.09
CA TRP A 178 -21.64 40.11 27.97
C TRP A 178 -21.86 41.62 27.78
N LEU A 179 -21.92 42.13 26.55
CA LEU A 179 -22.21 43.55 26.28
C LEU A 179 -23.57 43.99 26.84
N SER A 180 -24.60 43.16 26.66
CA SER A 180 -25.97 43.41 27.15
C SER A 180 -26.06 43.47 28.68
N SER A 181 -25.10 42.88 29.40
CA SER A 181 -25.06 42.93 30.87
C SER A 181 -24.67 44.30 31.42
N GLY A 182 -23.91 45.08 30.65
CA GLY A 182 -23.32 46.35 31.10
C GLY A 182 -23.88 47.61 30.45
N PHE A 183 -24.38 47.53 29.21
CA PHE A 183 -24.84 48.69 28.44
C PHE A 183 -26.24 48.51 27.88
N ARG A 184 -27.03 49.59 27.87
CA ARG A 184 -28.39 49.59 27.33
C ARG A 184 -28.43 49.45 25.81
N ASN A 185 -27.46 50.05 25.11
CA ASN A 185 -27.39 50.06 23.66
C ASN A 185 -26.01 49.59 23.19
N PHE A 186 -25.96 48.73 22.17
CA PHE A 186 -24.73 48.43 21.44
C PHE A 186 -25.01 48.09 19.97
N VAL A 187 -23.97 48.23 19.13
CA VAL A 187 -23.95 47.81 17.73
C VAL A 187 -22.68 47.00 17.46
N LEU A 188 -22.79 45.96 16.61
CA LEU A 188 -21.67 45.12 16.20
C LEU A 188 -21.25 45.40 14.76
N TYR A 189 -19.94 45.42 14.56
CA TYR A 189 -19.24 45.45 13.29
C TYR A 189 -18.39 44.19 13.18
N GLU A 190 -18.21 43.72 11.95
CA GLU A 190 -17.45 42.51 11.66
C GLU A 190 -16.19 42.90 10.88
N GLN A 191 -15.04 42.32 11.22
CA GLN A 191 -13.78 42.56 10.52
C GLN A 191 -13.20 41.27 9.93
N LYS A 192 -12.87 41.33 8.64
CA LYS A 192 -12.09 40.32 7.93
C LYS A 192 -11.04 41.01 7.04
N PRO A 193 -9.74 40.78 7.27
CA PRO A 193 -8.71 41.21 6.33
C PRO A 193 -8.87 40.46 5.02
N LEU A 194 -8.95 41.19 3.91
CA LEU A 194 -9.17 40.61 2.59
C LEU A 194 -8.05 41.06 1.64
N ALA A 195 -7.53 40.11 0.85
CA ALA A 195 -6.72 40.41 -0.34
C ALA A 195 -7.64 40.25 -1.56
N GLY A 196 -8.11 41.36 -2.15
CA GLY A 196 -9.20 41.33 -3.13
C GLY A 196 -9.09 42.37 -4.23
N SER A 197 -9.99 42.26 -5.20
CA SER A 197 -10.12 43.17 -6.36
C SER A 197 -11.52 43.81 -6.36
N LEU A 198 -11.57 45.14 -6.33
CA LEU A 198 -12.82 45.92 -6.33
C LEU A 198 -13.09 46.50 -7.72
N LEU A 199 -14.25 46.20 -8.29
CA LEU A 199 -14.73 46.80 -9.54
C LEU A 199 -15.87 47.77 -9.27
N GLN A 200 -15.60 49.07 -9.41
CA GLN A 200 -16.59 50.13 -9.27
C GLN A 200 -16.88 50.79 -10.62
N ARG A 201 -18.15 51.00 -10.95
CA ARG A 201 -18.54 51.74 -12.16
C ARG A 201 -18.27 53.23 -11.97
N GLU A 202 -17.44 53.79 -12.85
CA GLU A 202 -17.10 55.21 -12.88
C GLU A 202 -18.36 56.11 -12.94
N GLY A 203 -18.39 57.17 -12.12
CA GLY A 203 -19.40 58.23 -12.16
C GLY A 203 -20.73 57.96 -11.45
N ARG A 204 -20.93 56.79 -10.82
CA ARG A 204 -22.18 56.45 -10.09
C ARG A 204 -22.06 56.80 -8.59
N GLN A 205 -23.09 57.43 -7.99
CA GLN A 205 -23.12 57.83 -6.57
C GLN A 205 -24.10 56.99 -5.73
N GLY A 206 -23.72 56.64 -4.50
CA GLY A 206 -24.52 55.89 -3.51
C GLY A 206 -23.91 54.56 -3.05
N LEU A 207 -24.17 54.15 -1.79
CA LEU A 207 -23.81 52.84 -1.24
C LEU A 207 -24.73 51.75 -1.84
N ARG A 208 -24.17 50.59 -2.17
CA ARG A 208 -24.89 49.41 -2.67
C ARG A 208 -24.55 48.21 -1.79
N GLU A 209 -25.45 47.24 -1.65
CA GLU A 209 -25.12 45.92 -1.12
C GLU A 209 -23.94 45.32 -1.91
N ILE A 210 -22.88 44.92 -1.20
CA ILE A 210 -21.65 44.35 -1.78
C ILE A 210 -21.81 42.82 -1.84
N ASN A 211 -21.72 42.26 -3.04
CA ASN A 211 -21.66 40.80 -3.22
C ASN A 211 -20.23 40.33 -3.00
N CYS A 212 -20.02 39.52 -1.96
CA CYS A 212 -18.74 38.90 -1.65
C CYS A 212 -18.60 37.57 -2.38
N TRP A 213 -17.50 37.36 -3.09
CA TRP A 213 -17.17 36.08 -3.75
C TRP A 213 -16.04 35.40 -2.98
N ALA A 214 -16.26 34.18 -2.51
CA ALA A 214 -15.27 33.38 -1.81
C ALA A 214 -14.93 32.13 -2.62
N GLU A 215 -13.64 31.88 -2.83
CA GLU A 215 -13.15 30.64 -3.45
C GLU A 215 -13.20 29.52 -2.40
N ARG A 216 -13.96 28.44 -2.66
CA ARG A 216 -14.10 27.29 -1.75
C ARG A 216 -13.03 26.23 -2.01
N THR A 217 -12.75 26.00 -3.29
CA THR A 217 -11.68 25.17 -3.81
C THR A 217 -11.07 25.86 -5.03
N VAL A 218 -9.86 25.49 -5.44
CA VAL A 218 -9.17 26.17 -6.55
C VAL A 218 -10.04 26.14 -7.82
N GLY A 219 -10.50 27.32 -8.26
CA GLY A 219 -11.38 27.49 -9.42
C GLY A 219 -12.88 27.54 -9.13
N GLU A 220 -13.32 27.37 -7.87
CA GLU A 220 -14.74 27.34 -7.48
C GLU A 220 -15.08 28.54 -6.58
N TYR A 221 -15.96 29.43 -7.05
CA TYR A 221 -16.31 30.67 -6.37
C TYR A 221 -17.80 30.71 -6.01
N GLN A 222 -18.10 31.04 -4.76
CA GLN A 222 -19.47 31.19 -4.25
C GLN A 222 -19.74 32.65 -3.88
N SER A 223 -20.89 33.18 -4.30
CA SER A 223 -21.33 34.53 -3.93
C SER A 223 -22.17 34.53 -2.66
N THR A 224 -22.02 35.58 -1.86
CA THR A 224 -22.76 35.82 -0.62
C THR A 224 -23.11 37.29 -0.50
N SER A 225 -24.28 37.59 0.08
CA SER A 225 -24.81 38.96 0.28
C SER A 225 -24.31 39.63 1.57
N GLY A 226 -23.24 39.10 2.17
CA GLY A 226 -22.67 39.56 3.43
C GLY A 226 -21.29 38.94 3.65
N MET A 227 -20.59 39.38 4.70
CA MET A 227 -19.26 38.87 5.00
C MET A 227 -19.35 37.44 5.55
N VAL A 228 -18.54 36.54 5.00
CA VAL A 228 -18.46 35.13 5.44
C VAL A 228 -17.24 34.98 6.32
N ASP A 229 -17.38 34.32 7.47
CA ASP A 229 -16.30 33.99 8.41
C ASP A 229 -15.50 35.24 8.86
N PRO A 230 -16.14 36.19 9.58
CA PRO A 230 -15.41 37.32 10.15
C PRO A 230 -14.42 36.85 11.20
N VAL A 231 -13.22 37.44 11.19
CA VAL A 231 -12.11 37.07 12.07
C VAL A 231 -12.26 37.74 13.44
N TYR A 232 -12.77 38.97 13.47
CA TYR A 232 -12.99 39.74 14.70
C TYR A 232 -14.38 40.38 14.70
N PHE A 233 -14.92 40.56 15.91
CA PHE A 233 -16.07 41.42 16.17
C PHE A 233 -15.60 42.72 16.82
N ILE A 234 -16.19 43.84 16.42
CA ILE A 234 -15.99 45.16 17.03
C ILE A 234 -17.35 45.65 17.51
N ALA A 235 -17.43 46.21 18.71
CA ALA A 235 -18.66 46.74 19.28
C ALA A 235 -18.50 48.21 19.67
N ILE A 236 -19.56 49.00 19.44
CA ILE A 236 -19.74 50.30 20.08
C ILE A 236 -20.89 50.15 21.07
N ALA A 237 -20.65 50.43 22.35
CA ALA A 237 -21.64 50.29 23.42
C ALA A 237 -21.78 51.56 24.26
N SER A 238 -23.00 51.89 24.69
CA SER A 238 -23.30 53.04 25.54
C SER A 238 -24.63 52.89 26.27
N ASP A 239 -24.82 53.67 27.34
CA ASP A 239 -26.14 53.89 27.94
C ASP A 239 -26.93 55.01 27.26
N GLY A 240 -26.27 55.82 26.42
CA GLY A 240 -26.88 56.89 25.64
C GLY A 240 -27.14 56.50 24.19
N GLU A 241 -27.41 57.49 23.34
CA GLU A 241 -27.57 57.29 21.90
C GLU A 241 -26.25 56.84 21.27
N LEU A 242 -26.32 55.83 20.40
CA LEU A 242 -25.15 55.32 19.71
C LEU A 242 -24.81 56.19 18.49
N PRO A 243 -23.52 56.46 18.24
CA PRO A 243 -23.10 57.01 16.96
C PRO A 243 -23.34 55.99 15.85
N ASN A 244 -23.60 56.48 14.63
CA ASN A 244 -23.80 55.66 13.44
C ASN A 244 -22.73 56.00 12.39
N PRO A 245 -21.46 55.62 12.60
CA PRO A 245 -20.41 55.81 11.60
C PRO A 245 -20.71 54.98 10.34
N ASP A 246 -20.25 55.46 9.19
CA ASP A 246 -20.35 54.73 7.92
C ASP A 246 -19.55 53.41 7.98
N ASP A 247 -19.92 52.44 7.14
CA ASP A 247 -19.12 51.23 6.93
C ASP A 247 -17.73 51.61 6.38
N ASP A 248 -16.66 51.16 7.05
CA ASP A 248 -15.27 51.57 6.75
C ASP A 248 -14.46 50.49 6.02
N MET A 249 -13.54 50.92 5.14
CA MET A 249 -12.68 50.03 4.35
C MET A 249 -11.25 50.59 4.28
N LEU A 250 -10.29 49.82 4.81
CA LEU A 250 -8.86 50.11 4.70
C LEU A 250 -8.25 49.51 3.42
N ASP A 251 -7.80 50.37 2.48
CA ASP A 251 -7.01 49.94 1.32
C ASP A 251 -5.56 49.61 1.72
N GLY A 252 -5.25 48.31 1.72
CA GLY A 252 -3.94 47.79 2.07
C GLY A 252 -2.97 47.56 0.91
N GLY A 253 -3.30 47.95 -0.33
CA GLY A 253 -2.63 47.50 -1.56
C GLY A 253 -1.11 47.73 -1.59
N VAL A 254 -0.62 48.88 -1.11
CA VAL A 254 0.81 49.21 -1.09
C VAL A 254 1.57 48.35 -0.07
N SER A 255 1.04 48.21 1.14
CA SER A 255 1.65 47.39 2.19
C SER A 255 1.59 45.90 1.84
N PHE A 256 0.59 45.46 1.07
CA PHE A 256 0.39 44.04 0.74
C PHE A 256 1.36 43.64 -0.36
N ALA A 257 1.49 44.50 -1.39
CA ALA A 257 2.51 44.35 -2.42
C ALA A 257 3.93 44.36 -1.85
N ARG A 258 4.21 45.22 -0.86
CA ARG A 258 5.51 45.25 -0.17
C ARG A 258 5.75 44.01 0.68
N TYR A 259 4.76 43.55 1.45
CA TYR A 259 4.86 42.31 2.23
C TYR A 259 5.08 41.09 1.31
N ASP A 260 4.34 40.99 0.20
CA ASP A 260 4.54 39.93 -0.77
C ASP A 260 5.90 40.04 -1.46
N HIS A 261 6.36 41.25 -1.81
CA HIS A 261 7.68 41.47 -2.39
C HIS A 261 8.83 41.10 -1.44
N ASP A 262 8.84 41.63 -0.21
CA ASP A 262 9.88 41.36 0.80
C ASP A 262 9.91 39.87 1.17
N ARG A 263 8.73 39.24 1.27
CA ARG A 263 8.62 37.80 1.49
C ARG A 263 9.13 37.01 0.29
N ASN A 264 8.78 37.38 -0.94
CA ASN A 264 9.23 36.69 -2.16
C ASN A 264 10.75 36.87 -2.39
N THR A 265 11.33 38.00 -1.99
CA THR A 265 12.77 38.25 -2.04
C THR A 265 13.52 37.41 -1.00
N LYS A 266 13.09 37.40 0.27
CA LYS A 266 13.66 36.52 1.31
C LYS A 266 13.54 35.05 0.94
N LEU A 267 12.43 34.67 0.32
CA LEU A 267 12.20 33.36 -0.27
C LEU A 267 13.23 33.01 -1.33
N GLY A 268 13.49 33.92 -2.26
CA GLY A 268 14.50 33.78 -3.30
C GLY A 268 15.91 33.60 -2.72
N GLU A 269 16.27 34.40 -1.71
CA GLU A 269 17.57 34.33 -1.04
C GLU A 269 17.77 32.99 -0.29
N GLN A 270 16.75 32.52 0.43
CA GLN A 270 16.77 31.21 1.09
C GLN A 270 16.84 30.06 0.08
N LEU A 271 16.17 30.19 -1.07
CA LEU A 271 16.27 29.23 -2.18
C LEU A 271 17.70 29.14 -2.74
N VAL A 272 18.37 30.27 -2.92
CA VAL A 272 19.76 30.33 -3.38
C VAL A 272 20.71 29.68 -2.35
N GLU A 273 20.50 29.94 -1.06
CA GLU A 273 21.31 29.35 0.00
C GLU A 273 21.08 27.85 0.17
N ILE A 274 19.83 27.37 0.01
CA ILE A 274 19.50 25.95 -0.05
C ILE A 274 20.23 25.28 -1.22
N VAL A 275 20.22 25.89 -2.40
CA VAL A 275 20.92 25.36 -3.57
C VAL A 275 22.43 25.30 -3.31
N ARG A 276 23.03 26.37 -2.76
CA ARG A 276 24.46 26.41 -2.41
C ARG A 276 24.86 25.30 -1.43
N LEU A 277 24.14 25.18 -0.31
CA LEU A 277 24.39 24.16 0.71
C LEU A 277 24.13 22.74 0.20
N THR A 278 23.14 22.57 -0.69
CA THR A 278 22.87 21.28 -1.34
C THR A 278 24.03 20.88 -2.25
N THR A 279 24.54 21.81 -3.07
CA THR A 279 25.71 21.56 -3.92
C THR A 279 26.97 21.26 -3.10
N GLU A 280 27.20 21.96 -1.99
CA GLU A 280 28.34 21.71 -1.09
C GLU A 280 28.24 20.35 -0.37
N THR A 281 27.02 19.95 0.04
CA THR A 281 26.75 18.63 0.63
C THR A 281 26.94 17.50 -0.38
N MET A 282 26.52 17.70 -1.64
CA MET A 282 26.73 16.75 -2.73
C MET A 282 28.22 16.58 -3.04
N GLY A 283 28.98 17.69 -3.14
CA GLY A 283 30.43 17.63 -3.39
C GLY A 283 31.19 16.87 -2.29
N ARG A 284 30.81 17.05 -1.02
CA ARG A 284 31.37 16.29 0.10
C ARG A 284 30.94 14.81 0.09
N GLY A 285 29.72 14.51 -0.34
CA GLY A 285 29.23 13.14 -0.53
C GLY A 285 29.99 12.38 -1.63
N GLU A 286 30.34 13.05 -2.72
CA GLU A 286 31.19 12.49 -3.79
C GLU A 286 32.62 12.21 -3.31
N GLU A 287 33.16 13.07 -2.44
CA GLU A 287 34.49 12.87 -1.84
C GLU A 287 34.50 11.70 -0.85
N ILE A 288 33.50 11.59 0.02
CA ILE A 288 33.29 10.43 0.92
C ILE A 288 33.14 9.14 0.10
N GLY A 289 32.38 9.17 -1.00
CA GLY A 289 32.21 8.04 -1.91
C GLY A 289 33.51 7.57 -2.56
N ARG A 290 34.35 8.51 -3.03
CA ARG A 290 35.70 8.19 -3.57
C ARG A 290 36.59 7.53 -2.52
N LEU A 291 36.63 8.08 -1.32
CA LEU A 291 37.46 7.59 -0.22
C LEU A 291 36.99 6.23 0.31
N THR A 292 35.68 5.99 0.31
CA THR A 292 35.08 4.70 0.68
C THR A 292 35.42 3.63 -0.37
N ALA A 293 35.30 3.94 -1.66
CA ALA A 293 35.67 3.02 -2.73
C ALA A 293 37.18 2.67 -2.72
N GLU A 294 38.04 3.63 -2.37
CA GLU A 294 39.47 3.40 -2.19
C GLU A 294 39.76 2.51 -0.98
N THR A 295 39.04 2.67 0.12
CA THR A 295 39.14 1.82 1.31
C THR A 295 38.72 0.37 1.03
N VAL A 296 37.64 0.17 0.27
CA VAL A 296 37.19 -1.16 -0.16
C VAL A 296 38.23 -1.83 -1.07
N ARG A 297 38.78 -1.10 -2.06
CA ARG A 297 39.83 -1.61 -2.95
C ARG A 297 41.07 -2.07 -2.17
N LEU A 298 41.53 -1.26 -1.21
CA LEU A 298 42.68 -1.59 -0.37
C LEU A 298 42.40 -2.81 0.53
N THR A 299 41.18 -2.95 1.04
CA THR A 299 40.76 -4.09 1.86
C THR A 299 40.74 -5.38 1.04
N GLU A 300 40.22 -5.33 -0.19
CA GLU A 300 40.22 -6.48 -1.12
C GLU A 300 41.65 -6.91 -1.52
N GLU A 301 42.56 -5.96 -1.74
CA GLU A 301 43.98 -6.28 -2.00
C GLU A 301 44.66 -6.92 -0.79
N THR A 302 44.31 -6.50 0.42
CA THR A 302 44.87 -7.05 1.66
C THR A 302 44.39 -8.49 1.87
N LEU A 303 43.09 -8.75 1.66
CA LEU A 303 42.51 -10.10 1.69
C LEU A 303 43.13 -11.05 0.65
N LYS A 304 43.39 -10.57 -0.57
CA LYS A 304 44.08 -11.37 -1.60
C LYS A 304 45.50 -11.75 -1.18
N ARG A 305 46.24 -10.81 -0.57
CA ARG A 305 47.61 -11.05 -0.06
C ARG A 305 47.61 -12.04 1.11
N ASP A 306 46.64 -11.97 2.02
CA ASP A 306 46.53 -12.89 3.16
C ASP A 306 46.24 -14.34 2.73
N VAL A 307 45.42 -14.52 1.69
CA VAL A 307 45.15 -15.84 1.08
C VAL A 307 46.43 -16.41 0.43
N GLU A 308 47.21 -15.58 -0.25
CA GLU A 308 48.46 -16.01 -0.89
C GLU A 308 49.55 -16.38 0.13
N ILE A 309 49.69 -15.59 1.21
CA ILE A 309 50.58 -15.90 2.34
C ILE A 309 50.20 -17.24 2.98
N SER A 310 48.90 -17.47 3.20
CA SER A 310 48.39 -18.72 3.79
C SER A 310 48.69 -19.94 2.90
N ARG A 311 48.56 -19.79 1.58
CA ARG A 311 48.90 -20.84 0.60
C ARG A 311 50.39 -21.17 0.61
N LEU A 312 51.25 -20.16 0.58
CA LEU A 312 52.72 -20.37 0.59
C LEU A 312 53.21 -20.98 1.90
N ALA A 313 52.61 -20.61 3.04
CA ALA A 313 52.91 -21.21 4.34
C ALA A 313 52.53 -22.70 4.40
N ALA A 314 51.39 -23.09 3.83
CA ALA A 314 50.98 -24.49 3.74
C ALA A 314 51.92 -25.33 2.85
N GLU A 315 52.39 -24.76 1.73
CA GLU A 315 53.34 -25.41 0.82
C GLU A 315 54.72 -25.60 1.47
N SER A 316 55.22 -24.60 2.18
CA SER A 316 56.47 -24.68 2.96
C SER A 316 56.43 -25.78 4.02
N LYS A 317 55.31 -25.90 4.75
CA LYS A 317 55.10 -26.97 5.76
C LYS A 317 55.10 -28.36 5.13
N ARG A 318 54.46 -28.53 3.97
CA ARG A 318 54.43 -29.80 3.22
C ARG A 318 55.82 -30.21 2.74
N LEU A 319 56.58 -29.28 2.16
CA LEU A 319 57.95 -29.53 1.67
C LEU A 319 58.91 -29.86 2.82
N SER A 320 58.78 -29.19 3.97
CA SER A 320 59.57 -29.47 5.18
C SER A 320 59.33 -30.89 5.71
N GLY A 321 58.08 -31.36 5.69
CA GLY A 321 57.75 -32.76 6.01
C GLY A 321 58.43 -33.76 5.06
N PHE A 322 58.43 -33.46 3.76
CA PHE A 322 59.07 -34.30 2.74
C PHE A 322 60.59 -34.39 2.92
N VAL A 323 61.25 -33.28 3.29
CA VAL A 323 62.69 -33.25 3.59
C VAL A 323 63.02 -34.06 4.85
N ALA A 324 62.18 -34.01 5.88
CA ALA A 324 62.37 -34.82 7.09
C ALA A 324 62.32 -36.33 6.81
N GLU A 325 61.36 -36.79 6.00
CA GLU A 325 61.28 -38.19 5.56
C GLU A 325 62.52 -38.62 4.78
N ARG A 326 62.98 -37.80 3.84
CA ARG A 326 64.16 -38.13 3.02
C ARG A 326 65.46 -38.11 3.82
N ASN A 327 65.60 -37.22 4.80
CA ASN A 327 66.76 -37.21 5.69
C ASN A 327 66.81 -38.47 6.57
N ALA A 328 65.66 -39.00 7.00
CA ALA A 328 65.59 -40.29 7.68
C ALA A 328 66.01 -41.46 6.77
N GLU A 329 65.63 -41.42 5.49
CA GLU A 329 66.04 -42.40 4.48
C GLU A 329 67.55 -42.35 4.19
N VAL A 330 68.13 -41.15 4.05
CA VAL A 330 69.58 -40.93 3.91
C VAL A 330 70.34 -41.45 5.14
N ALA A 331 69.81 -41.26 6.35
CA ALA A 331 70.42 -41.78 7.57
C ALA A 331 70.43 -43.32 7.59
N ARG A 332 69.34 -43.97 7.15
CA ARG A 332 69.29 -45.43 6.97
C ARG A 332 70.34 -45.92 5.97
N LEU A 333 70.39 -45.31 4.78
CA LEU A 333 71.34 -45.69 3.74
C LEU A 333 72.80 -45.52 4.20
N ARG A 334 73.12 -44.48 4.97
CA ARG A 334 74.45 -44.31 5.58
C ARG A 334 74.78 -45.42 6.58
N SER A 335 73.81 -45.83 7.39
CA SER A 335 73.97 -46.95 8.32
C SER A 335 74.21 -48.26 7.57
N ASP A 336 73.52 -48.47 6.44
CA ASP A 336 73.71 -49.65 5.60
C ASP A 336 75.10 -49.66 4.93
N VAL A 337 75.57 -48.51 4.44
CA VAL A 337 76.95 -48.37 3.92
C VAL A 337 77.98 -48.66 5.01
N ALA A 338 77.83 -48.09 6.21
CA ALA A 338 78.76 -48.33 7.31
C ALA A 338 78.77 -49.81 7.75
N ARG A 339 77.61 -50.47 7.76
CA ARG A 339 77.49 -51.91 8.02
C ARG A 339 78.24 -52.72 6.95
N LEU A 340 77.97 -52.48 5.67
CA LEU A 340 78.61 -53.17 4.55
C LEU A 340 80.13 -52.94 4.51
N GLU A 341 80.61 -51.73 4.86
CA GLU A 341 82.04 -51.42 4.99
C GLU A 341 82.70 -52.16 6.16
N SER A 342 82.00 -52.29 7.30
CA SER A 342 82.50 -53.07 8.45
C SER A 342 82.54 -54.57 8.16
N GLU A 343 81.53 -55.10 7.48
CA GLU A 343 81.47 -56.50 7.04
C GLU A 343 82.58 -56.80 6.01
N SER A 344 82.89 -55.82 5.14
CA SER A 344 84.01 -55.87 4.18
C SER A 344 85.39 -55.89 4.87
N LYS A 345 85.59 -55.08 5.93
CA LYS A 345 86.84 -55.09 6.72
C LYS A 345 87.06 -56.39 7.49
N THR A 346 85.99 -57.05 7.93
CA THR A 346 86.06 -58.27 8.75
C THR A 346 86.36 -59.54 7.94
N HIS A 347 86.08 -59.56 6.62
CA HIS A 347 86.27 -60.72 5.72
C HIS A 347 87.50 -60.61 4.80
N SER A 348 88.65 -60.15 5.31
CA SER A 348 89.90 -59.96 4.52
C SER A 348 90.63 -61.26 4.11
N ARG A 349 89.91 -62.35 3.80
CA ARG A 349 90.45 -63.58 3.19
C ARG A 349 89.40 -64.24 2.31
N GLU A 350 89.21 -63.74 1.08
CA GLU A 350 88.82 -64.51 -0.12
C GLU A 350 88.56 -63.57 -1.31
N GLY A 351 89.45 -63.60 -2.31
CA GLY A 351 89.56 -62.59 -3.37
C GLY A 351 88.48 -62.62 -4.48
N ARG A 352 87.44 -63.47 -4.39
CA ARG A 352 86.43 -63.64 -5.46
C ARG A 352 85.07 -62.98 -5.19
N LEU A 353 84.76 -62.63 -3.94
CA LEU A 353 83.52 -61.90 -3.56
C LEU A 353 83.65 -60.37 -3.64
N ARG A 354 84.82 -59.85 -4.02
CA ARG A 354 85.14 -58.42 -4.00
C ARG A 354 84.50 -57.64 -5.15
N ASP A 355 84.31 -58.25 -6.32
CA ASP A 355 83.79 -57.56 -7.52
C ASP A 355 82.25 -57.40 -7.47
N GLU A 356 81.50 -58.43 -7.08
CA GLU A 356 80.02 -58.32 -6.94
C GLU A 356 79.60 -57.37 -5.79
N ARG A 357 80.34 -57.36 -4.67
CA ARG A 357 80.06 -56.46 -3.53
C ARG A 357 80.53 -55.03 -3.76
N SER A 358 81.61 -54.81 -4.51
CA SER A 358 82.02 -53.45 -4.92
C SER A 358 80.98 -52.81 -5.85
N GLY A 359 80.34 -53.60 -6.71
CA GLY A 359 79.21 -53.15 -7.52
C GLY A 359 78.00 -52.72 -6.67
N SER A 360 77.63 -53.50 -5.65
CA SER A 360 76.50 -53.16 -4.75
C SER A 360 76.77 -51.92 -3.88
N VAL A 361 78.00 -51.75 -3.37
CA VAL A 361 78.40 -50.53 -2.63
C VAL A 361 78.43 -49.31 -3.56
N ALA A 362 78.92 -49.46 -4.79
CA ALA A 362 78.89 -48.39 -5.78
C ALA A 362 77.45 -47.97 -6.16
N ASP A 363 76.52 -48.92 -6.26
CA ASP A 363 75.11 -48.65 -6.56
C ASP A 363 74.41 -47.92 -5.41
N VAL A 364 74.68 -48.32 -4.15
CA VAL A 364 74.16 -47.62 -2.96
C VAL A 364 74.79 -46.23 -2.79
N LEU A 365 76.09 -46.06 -3.09
CA LEU A 365 76.76 -44.75 -3.08
C LEU A 365 76.22 -43.82 -4.17
N THR A 366 75.87 -44.36 -5.34
CA THR A 366 75.26 -43.60 -6.44
C THR A 366 73.87 -43.12 -6.03
N ARG A 367 73.01 -44.01 -5.50
CA ARG A 367 71.69 -43.64 -4.97
C ARG A 367 71.78 -42.66 -3.80
N LEU A 368 72.78 -42.80 -2.92
CA LEU A 368 73.03 -41.85 -1.83
C LEU A 368 73.44 -40.48 -2.37
N GLY A 369 74.25 -40.44 -3.44
CA GLY A 369 74.62 -39.22 -4.16
C GLY A 369 73.41 -38.52 -4.77
N GLU A 370 72.56 -39.25 -5.49
CA GLU A 370 71.32 -38.75 -6.08
C GLU A 370 70.35 -38.22 -5.01
N GLN A 371 70.13 -38.97 -3.94
CA GLN A 371 69.25 -38.55 -2.84
C GLN A 371 69.80 -37.34 -2.09
N LYS A 372 71.12 -37.24 -1.90
CA LYS A 372 71.75 -36.06 -1.30
C LYS A 372 71.61 -34.83 -2.19
N GLN A 373 71.70 -35.00 -3.52
CA GLN A 373 71.53 -33.92 -4.48
C GLN A 373 70.07 -33.44 -4.53
N ILE A 374 69.10 -34.36 -4.54
CA ILE A 374 67.66 -34.03 -4.48
C ILE A 374 67.31 -33.33 -3.17
N SER A 375 67.78 -33.84 -2.02
CA SER A 375 67.55 -33.22 -0.71
C SER A 375 68.17 -31.83 -0.62
N SER A 376 69.39 -31.64 -1.13
CA SER A 376 70.03 -30.31 -1.18
C SER A 376 69.28 -29.31 -2.08
N THR A 377 68.67 -29.80 -3.17
CA THR A 377 67.86 -28.98 -4.08
C THR A 377 66.54 -28.58 -3.42
N LEU A 378 65.91 -29.51 -2.70
CA LEU A 378 64.68 -29.25 -1.94
C LEU A 378 64.93 -28.28 -0.77
N VAL A 379 66.03 -28.43 -0.03
CA VAL A 379 66.41 -27.50 1.05
C VAL A 379 66.62 -26.09 0.48
N ARG A 380 67.34 -25.94 -0.64
CA ARG A 380 67.46 -24.65 -1.33
C ARG A 380 66.11 -24.07 -1.71
N ARG A 381 65.18 -24.90 -2.19
CA ARG A 381 63.84 -24.46 -2.61
C ARG A 381 62.96 -24.07 -1.43
N ILE A 382 63.12 -24.72 -0.27
CA ILE A 382 62.49 -24.33 1.00
C ILE A 382 63.09 -23.01 1.50
N ASP A 383 64.40 -22.83 1.44
CA ASP A 383 65.05 -21.57 1.79
C ASP A 383 64.58 -20.43 0.87
N ASP A 384 64.48 -20.68 -0.43
CA ASP A 384 63.93 -19.72 -1.41
C ASP A 384 62.46 -19.38 -1.10
N LEU A 385 61.64 -20.38 -0.74
CA LEU A 385 60.25 -20.14 -0.33
C LEU A 385 60.17 -19.39 1.00
N ALA A 386 61.04 -19.71 1.95
CA ALA A 386 61.10 -19.05 3.26
C ALA A 386 61.61 -17.61 3.13
N VAL A 387 62.47 -17.33 2.16
CA VAL A 387 62.85 -15.97 1.77
C VAL A 387 61.65 -15.27 1.13
N ARG A 388 60.96 -15.87 0.15
CA ARG A 388 59.76 -15.26 -0.48
C ARG A 388 58.60 -15.00 0.49
N VAL A 389 58.35 -15.90 1.44
CA VAL A 389 57.35 -15.70 2.50
C VAL A 389 57.79 -14.58 3.42
N ARG A 390 59.07 -14.52 3.80
CA ARG A 390 59.62 -13.45 4.64
C ARG A 390 59.65 -12.11 3.92
N ASP A 391 59.93 -12.11 2.63
CA ASP A 391 59.90 -10.95 1.74
C ASP A 391 58.46 -10.44 1.61
N ALA A 392 57.49 -11.32 1.36
CA ALA A 392 56.06 -10.97 1.37
C ALA A 392 55.58 -10.44 2.74
N PHE A 393 56.05 -11.02 3.85
CA PHE A 393 55.81 -10.50 5.21
C PHE A 393 56.54 -9.18 5.50
N SER A 394 57.70 -8.94 4.86
CA SER A 394 58.49 -7.73 5.03
C SER A 394 57.96 -6.58 4.17
N GLU A 395 57.52 -6.85 2.94
CA GLU A 395 56.77 -5.93 2.09
C GLU A 395 55.43 -5.55 2.74
N GLY A 396 54.77 -6.50 3.41
CA GLY A 396 53.59 -6.23 4.27
C GLY A 396 53.90 -5.48 5.58
N ARG A 397 55.16 -5.47 6.04
CA ARG A 397 55.60 -4.68 7.22
C ARG A 397 56.14 -3.29 6.87
N VAL A 398 56.63 -3.08 5.65
CA VAL A 398 57.14 -1.76 5.21
C VAL A 398 56.01 -0.74 4.98
N THR A 399 54.77 -1.18 4.83
CA THR A 399 53.59 -0.28 4.84
C THR A 399 53.08 0.06 6.25
N ALA A 400 53.57 -0.60 7.31
CA ALA A 400 53.11 -0.31 8.68
C ALA A 400 53.84 0.87 9.37
N ARG A 401 54.85 1.49 8.73
CA ARG A 401 55.62 2.60 9.34
C ARG A 401 55.86 3.82 8.46
N THR A 402 55.30 3.86 7.27
CA THR A 402 55.09 5.14 6.57
C THR A 402 53.59 5.34 6.54
N PRO A 403 53.03 6.39 7.18
CA PRO A 403 51.61 6.64 7.07
C PRO A 403 51.33 6.86 5.58
N VAL A 404 50.72 5.86 4.94
CA VAL A 404 50.03 6.08 3.68
C VAL A 404 48.99 7.13 4.04
N GLN A 405 49.18 8.36 3.53
CA GLN A 405 48.24 9.46 3.67
C GLN A 405 46.96 9.14 2.87
N GLY A 406 46.27 8.06 3.22
CA GLY A 406 44.83 8.00 3.08
C GLY A 406 44.22 8.93 4.13
N PRO A 407 43.03 9.49 3.89
CA PRO A 407 42.39 10.36 4.87
C PRO A 407 42.34 9.62 6.20
N SER A 408 42.86 10.25 7.27
CA SER A 408 42.79 9.65 8.59
C SER A 408 41.33 9.37 8.91
N GLN A 409 41.05 8.32 9.68
CA GLN A 409 39.70 8.04 10.16
C GLN A 409 39.11 9.29 10.84
N ALA A 410 39.96 10.09 11.50
CA ALA A 410 39.62 11.41 12.00
C ALA A 410 39.20 12.42 10.92
N ALA A 411 39.82 12.45 9.73
CA ALA A 411 39.41 13.30 8.61
C ALA A 411 38.09 12.85 7.97
N MET A 412 37.84 11.54 7.90
CA MET A 412 36.54 11.00 7.48
C MET A 412 35.46 11.36 8.51
N ASP A 413 35.75 11.21 9.81
CA ASP A 413 34.84 11.57 10.89
C ASP A 413 34.61 13.08 10.98
N GLU A 414 35.61 13.92 10.65
CA GLU A 414 35.50 15.37 10.53
C GLU A 414 34.58 15.75 9.37
N LEU A 415 34.78 15.16 8.19
CA LEU A 415 33.94 15.36 7.01
C LEU A 415 32.50 14.89 7.25
N LEU A 416 32.31 13.76 7.95
CA LEU A 416 31.00 13.27 8.35
C LEU A 416 30.32 14.18 9.37
N ARG A 417 31.07 14.72 10.35
CA ARG A 417 30.55 15.70 11.32
C ARG A 417 30.16 17.02 10.66
N GLU A 418 30.99 17.55 9.77
CA GLU A 418 30.67 18.78 9.03
C GLU A 418 29.53 18.55 8.03
N ASN A 419 29.46 17.39 7.37
CA ASN A 419 28.33 17.04 6.50
C ASN A 419 27.02 16.90 7.31
N HIS A 420 27.09 16.36 8.52
CA HIS A 420 25.96 16.33 9.45
C HIS A 420 25.52 17.74 9.87
N GLN A 421 26.46 18.63 10.23
CA GLN A 421 26.14 20.02 10.57
C GLN A 421 25.52 20.80 9.40
N LEU A 422 26.04 20.62 8.17
CA LEU A 422 25.46 21.23 6.97
C LEU A 422 24.05 20.69 6.67
N ARG A 423 23.81 19.39 6.90
CA ARG A 423 22.48 18.77 6.79
C ARG A 423 21.52 19.28 7.86
N GLU A 424 21.98 19.50 9.08
CA GLU A 424 21.19 20.12 10.16
C GLU A 424 20.84 21.57 9.86
N GLN A 425 21.78 22.36 9.32
CA GLN A 425 21.51 23.73 8.87
C GLN A 425 20.51 23.75 7.70
N LEU A 426 20.64 22.83 6.74
CA LEU A 426 19.70 22.67 5.64
C LEU A 426 18.29 22.26 6.14
N ASP A 427 18.23 21.40 7.16
CA ASP A 427 16.98 20.99 7.79
C ASP A 427 16.36 22.11 8.63
N LEU A 428 17.15 22.91 9.33
CA LEU A 428 16.70 24.12 10.04
C LEU A 428 16.10 25.15 9.07
N ILE A 429 16.73 25.36 7.91
CA ILE A 429 16.19 26.26 6.86
C ILE A 429 14.89 25.69 6.29
N LYS A 430 14.82 24.37 6.04
CA LYS A 430 13.62 23.66 5.55
C LYS A 430 12.47 23.59 6.56
N ARG A 431 12.76 23.64 7.86
CA ARG A 431 11.79 23.57 8.97
C ARG A 431 11.36 24.95 9.49
N SER A 432 11.90 26.05 8.97
CA SER A 432 11.45 27.40 9.34
C SER A 432 9.96 27.61 8.98
N LEU A 433 9.20 28.20 9.91
CA LEU A 433 7.73 28.15 10.02
C LEU A 433 6.90 28.89 8.96
N SER A 434 7.47 29.26 7.81
CA SER A 434 6.69 29.91 6.75
C SER A 434 6.12 28.88 5.76
N TRP A 435 4.88 28.45 6.01
CA TRP A 435 4.15 27.46 5.19
C TRP A 435 4.01 27.85 3.70
N ARG A 436 4.16 29.14 3.35
CA ARG A 436 4.11 29.63 1.95
C ARG A 436 5.42 29.37 1.17
N VAL A 437 6.49 28.90 1.83
CA VAL A 437 7.80 28.59 1.20
C VAL A 437 7.90 27.17 0.65
N THR A 438 7.23 26.20 1.26
CA THR A 438 7.45 24.79 0.95
C THR A 438 6.56 24.27 -0.19
N GLN A 439 5.51 24.99 -0.58
CA GLN A 439 4.56 24.60 -1.64
C GLN A 439 5.09 24.84 -3.08
N PRO A 440 5.69 26.00 -3.44
CA PRO A 440 6.20 26.23 -4.79
C PRO A 440 7.41 25.36 -5.13
N LEU A 441 8.25 25.07 -4.13
CA LEU A 441 9.40 24.17 -4.22
C LEU A 441 8.98 22.72 -4.54
N ARG A 442 7.88 22.24 -3.93
CA ARG A 442 7.28 20.93 -4.24
C ARG A 442 6.65 20.88 -5.63
N ALA A 443 6.22 22.01 -6.18
CA ALA A 443 5.65 22.12 -7.53
C ALA A 443 6.71 22.21 -8.64
N ALA A 444 7.85 22.86 -8.40
CA ALA A 444 8.98 22.93 -9.34
C ALA A 444 9.59 21.54 -9.61
N SER A 445 9.72 20.72 -8.57
CA SER A 445 10.14 19.30 -8.68
C SER A 445 9.15 18.42 -9.45
N ARG A 446 7.86 18.79 -9.50
CA ARG A 446 6.83 18.10 -10.30
C ARG A 446 6.85 18.51 -11.77
N ARG A 447 7.16 19.76 -12.10
CA ARG A 447 7.23 20.26 -13.49
C ARG A 447 8.40 19.69 -14.31
N VAL A 448 9.54 19.39 -13.68
CA VAL A 448 10.68 18.72 -14.36
C VAL A 448 10.37 17.24 -14.66
N ARG A 449 9.48 16.60 -13.89
CA ARG A 449 8.99 15.22 -14.14
C ARG A 449 7.93 15.12 -15.24
N ALA A 450 7.20 16.21 -15.50
CA ALA A 450 6.09 16.22 -16.46
C ALA A 450 6.53 16.25 -17.93
N LEU A 451 7.78 16.62 -18.24
CA LEU A 451 8.31 16.70 -19.61
C LEU A 451 8.78 15.36 -20.21
N ARG A 452 8.52 14.22 -19.56
CA ARG A 452 8.97 12.88 -20.02
C ARG A 452 7.87 11.85 -20.25
N ARG A 453 6.59 12.22 -20.25
CA ARG A 453 5.49 11.28 -20.50
C ARG A 453 4.61 11.75 -21.66
N VAL A 454 4.98 11.34 -22.87
CA VAL A 454 4.03 11.14 -23.97
C VAL A 454 3.93 9.64 -24.15
N ALA A 455 2.81 9.04 -23.71
CA ALA A 455 2.50 7.64 -23.90
C ALA A 455 1.50 7.50 -25.05
N VAL A 456 1.86 6.66 -26.00
CA VAL A 456 1.02 6.15 -27.08
C VAL A 456 0.04 5.15 -26.46
N ALA A 457 -1.26 5.34 -26.71
CA ALA A 457 -2.30 4.38 -26.37
C ALA A 457 -2.39 3.28 -27.45
N PRO A 458 -2.49 1.99 -27.08
CA PRO A 458 -3.06 0.98 -27.95
C PRO A 458 -4.52 0.73 -27.56
N ALA A 459 -5.38 0.85 -28.55
CA ALA A 459 -6.75 0.39 -28.50
C ALA A 459 -6.77 -1.14 -28.65
N HIS A 460 -7.38 -1.85 -27.70
CA HIS A 460 -8.05 -3.12 -28.00
C HIS A 460 -9.26 -3.28 -27.10
N ALA A 461 -10.42 -3.28 -27.75
CA ALA A 461 -11.70 -3.64 -27.20
C ALA A 461 -11.79 -5.18 -27.12
N SER A 462 -12.16 -5.69 -25.95
CA SER A 462 -12.69 -7.05 -25.78
C SER A 462 -13.97 -6.96 -24.96
N ALA A 463 -15.02 -7.61 -25.47
CA ALA A 463 -16.42 -7.56 -25.07
C ALA A 463 -16.67 -7.39 -23.55
N GLY A 464 -17.23 -6.24 -23.18
CA GLY A 464 -17.61 -5.93 -21.81
C GLY A 464 -18.86 -6.68 -21.36
N TYR A 465 -18.84 -7.17 -20.12
CA TYR A 465 -20.04 -7.35 -19.32
C TYR A 465 -20.72 -5.98 -19.18
N THR A 466 -22.02 -5.91 -19.44
CA THR A 466 -22.77 -4.66 -19.30
C THR A 466 -23.51 -4.65 -17.98
N THR A 467 -23.35 -3.58 -17.20
CA THR A 467 -24.19 -3.21 -16.05
C THR A 467 -25.66 -2.95 -16.39
N ARG A 468 -26.06 -3.09 -17.65
CA ARG A 468 -27.45 -2.95 -18.10
C ARG A 468 -28.17 -4.29 -17.99
N LEU A 469 -29.29 -4.30 -17.27
CA LEU A 469 -30.23 -5.41 -17.26
C LEU A 469 -30.60 -5.79 -18.69
N ALA A 470 -30.48 -7.07 -19.03
CA ALA A 470 -30.78 -7.58 -20.35
C ALA A 470 -32.30 -7.85 -20.45
N ASN A 471 -32.91 -7.47 -21.57
CA ASN A 471 -34.32 -7.73 -21.83
C ASN A 471 -34.46 -8.98 -22.70
N ALA A 472 -34.98 -10.06 -22.13
CA ALA A 472 -35.16 -11.34 -22.81
C ALA A 472 -36.30 -11.35 -23.86
N GLY A 473 -37.11 -10.28 -23.93
CA GLY A 473 -38.34 -10.23 -24.74
C GLY A 473 -39.44 -11.14 -24.19
N ASP A 474 -40.68 -10.94 -24.64
CA ASP A 474 -41.86 -11.64 -24.10
C ASP A 474 -42.22 -12.93 -24.87
N THR A 475 -41.39 -13.31 -25.83
CA THR A 475 -41.72 -14.36 -26.81
C THR A 475 -40.91 -15.61 -26.53
N PRO A 476 -41.48 -16.65 -25.88
CA PRO A 476 -40.77 -17.90 -25.64
C PRO A 476 -40.28 -18.56 -26.93
N VAL A 477 -39.00 -18.95 -26.94
CA VAL A 477 -38.25 -19.63 -28.01
C VAL A 477 -37.87 -21.04 -27.52
N PRO A 478 -37.60 -22.03 -28.40
CA PRO A 478 -37.18 -23.35 -27.97
C PRO A 478 -35.96 -23.33 -27.03
N LEU A 479 -36.02 -24.11 -25.95
CA LEU A 479 -34.93 -24.28 -24.99
C LEU A 479 -33.87 -25.24 -25.55
N ALA A 480 -32.60 -24.88 -25.40
CA ALA A 480 -31.45 -25.70 -25.82
C ALA A 480 -31.14 -26.82 -24.80
N GLN A 481 -32.08 -27.74 -24.61
CA GLN A 481 -31.97 -28.81 -23.62
C GLN A 481 -30.94 -29.89 -24.01
N SER A 482 -30.33 -30.51 -23.01
CA SER A 482 -29.36 -31.60 -23.17
C SER A 482 -29.83 -32.90 -22.53
N ASP A 483 -29.57 -34.03 -23.19
CA ASP A 483 -29.80 -35.37 -22.64
C ASP A 483 -28.76 -35.79 -21.57
N ALA A 484 -27.63 -35.06 -21.50
CA ALA A 484 -26.62 -35.20 -20.46
C ALA A 484 -26.47 -33.87 -19.70
N PRO A 485 -27.52 -33.44 -18.97
CA PRO A 485 -27.51 -32.14 -18.32
C PRO A 485 -26.48 -32.14 -17.18
N ARG A 486 -25.78 -31.03 -17.01
CA ARG A 486 -25.03 -30.71 -15.78
C ARG A 486 -25.94 -30.04 -14.75
N ALA A 487 -26.94 -29.29 -15.19
CA ALA A 487 -27.93 -28.65 -14.33
C ALA A 487 -29.34 -29.10 -14.69
N SER A 488 -30.17 -29.41 -13.69
CA SER A 488 -31.61 -29.58 -13.87
C SER A 488 -32.36 -28.42 -13.24
N ILE A 489 -33.23 -27.76 -13.99
CA ILE A 489 -33.96 -26.55 -13.57
C ILE A 489 -35.44 -26.89 -13.41
N ILE A 490 -35.99 -26.67 -12.22
CA ILE A 490 -37.41 -26.78 -11.94
C ILE A 490 -37.98 -25.36 -11.82
N VAL A 491 -38.87 -25.02 -12.74
CA VAL A 491 -39.56 -23.72 -12.77
C VAL A 491 -40.94 -23.88 -12.12
N PHE A 492 -41.19 -23.09 -11.09
CA PHE A 492 -42.47 -23.03 -10.38
C PHE A 492 -43.34 -21.92 -10.98
N PRO A 493 -44.42 -22.26 -11.69
CA PRO A 493 -45.24 -21.29 -12.43
C PRO A 493 -45.90 -20.27 -11.49
N ARG A 494 -46.14 -19.07 -12.01
CA ARG A 494 -46.87 -17.98 -11.33
C ARG A 494 -48.04 -17.55 -12.22
N SER A 495 -47.95 -16.39 -12.87
CA SER A 495 -48.86 -16.02 -13.95
C SER A 495 -48.35 -16.54 -15.30
N ALA A 496 -49.24 -16.68 -16.29
CA ALA A 496 -48.85 -17.08 -17.64
C ALA A 496 -47.83 -16.09 -18.25
N ALA A 497 -47.97 -14.79 -17.97
CA ALA A 497 -47.07 -13.75 -18.46
C ALA A 497 -45.67 -13.83 -17.81
N ALA A 498 -45.61 -13.94 -16.48
CA ALA A 498 -44.34 -14.10 -15.76
C ALA A 498 -43.60 -15.37 -16.21
N THR A 499 -44.34 -16.48 -16.32
CA THR A 499 -43.81 -17.75 -16.80
C THR A 499 -43.25 -17.65 -18.21
N ALA A 500 -43.97 -17.01 -19.14
CA ALA A 500 -43.47 -16.79 -20.50
C ALA A 500 -42.16 -15.98 -20.52
N GLN A 501 -42.06 -14.93 -19.70
CA GLN A 501 -40.89 -14.06 -19.62
C GLN A 501 -39.67 -14.79 -19.02
N SER A 502 -39.89 -15.54 -17.95
CA SER A 502 -38.84 -16.34 -17.30
C SER A 502 -38.30 -17.44 -18.23
N LEU A 503 -39.18 -18.12 -18.98
CA LEU A 503 -38.78 -19.09 -20.01
C LEU A 503 -38.02 -18.44 -21.18
N ALA A 504 -38.40 -17.23 -21.59
CA ALA A 504 -37.65 -16.47 -22.60
C ALA A 504 -36.23 -16.13 -22.10
N GLY A 505 -36.10 -15.73 -20.83
CA GLY A 505 -34.80 -15.53 -20.19
C GLY A 505 -33.96 -16.80 -20.15
N LEU A 506 -34.56 -17.94 -19.79
CA LEU A 506 -33.86 -19.23 -19.79
C LEU A 506 -33.35 -19.60 -21.19
N ALA A 507 -34.15 -19.41 -22.23
CA ALA A 507 -33.74 -19.65 -23.60
C ALA A 507 -32.56 -18.76 -24.03
N ALA A 508 -32.55 -17.50 -23.59
CA ALA A 508 -31.53 -16.53 -23.98
C ALA A 508 -30.20 -16.67 -23.22
N TYR A 509 -30.23 -17.05 -21.94
CA TYR A 509 -29.09 -16.84 -21.01
C TYR A 509 -28.63 -18.09 -20.25
N THR A 510 -28.89 -19.29 -20.77
CA THR A 510 -28.56 -20.56 -20.09
C THR A 510 -27.70 -21.50 -20.95
N SER A 511 -27.17 -21.03 -22.08
CA SER A 511 -26.46 -21.88 -23.06
C SER A 511 -25.04 -22.26 -22.63
N GLU A 512 -24.49 -21.60 -21.61
CA GLU A 512 -23.11 -21.75 -21.15
C GLU A 512 -22.85 -23.07 -20.41
N VAL A 513 -23.91 -23.71 -19.88
CA VAL A 513 -23.83 -24.98 -19.14
C VAL A 513 -24.92 -25.92 -19.69
N PRO A 514 -24.60 -27.18 -20.04
CA PRO A 514 -25.61 -28.15 -20.46
C PRO A 514 -26.69 -28.30 -19.39
N TYR A 515 -27.96 -28.07 -19.76
CA TYR A 515 -29.07 -28.08 -18.81
C TYR A 515 -30.29 -28.83 -19.33
N ARG A 516 -31.18 -29.18 -18.39
CA ARG A 516 -32.54 -29.64 -18.68
C ARG A 516 -33.50 -28.84 -17.80
N ALA A 517 -34.66 -28.48 -18.34
CA ALA A 517 -35.63 -27.65 -17.64
C ALA A 517 -37.01 -28.31 -17.64
N ALA A 518 -37.72 -28.19 -16.52
CA ALA A 518 -39.07 -28.70 -16.36
C ALA A 518 -39.95 -27.68 -15.64
N LEU A 519 -41.21 -27.58 -16.07
CA LEU A 519 -42.24 -26.81 -15.38
C LEU A 519 -43.00 -27.73 -14.42
N LEU A 520 -43.24 -27.28 -13.19
CA LEU A 520 -44.03 -28.02 -12.20
C LEU A 520 -45.52 -27.67 -12.30
N GLY A 521 -46.39 -28.67 -12.47
CA GLY A 521 -47.84 -28.50 -12.52
C GLY A 521 -48.40 -28.32 -13.94
N ASP A 522 -49.55 -27.67 -14.05
CA ASP A 522 -50.23 -27.51 -15.33
C ASP A 522 -49.59 -26.38 -16.16
N ALA A 523 -49.08 -26.74 -17.33
CA ALA A 523 -48.51 -25.82 -18.30
C ALA A 523 -49.53 -25.47 -19.38
N HIS A 524 -49.59 -24.20 -19.80
CA HIS A 524 -50.37 -23.84 -20.98
C HIS A 524 -49.83 -24.61 -22.21
N PRO A 525 -50.66 -25.37 -22.96
CA PRO A 525 -50.18 -26.23 -24.06
C PRO A 525 -49.33 -25.48 -25.08
N ASP A 526 -49.71 -24.22 -25.40
CA ASP A 526 -48.94 -23.38 -26.32
C ASP A 526 -47.54 -23.03 -25.81
N LEU A 527 -47.35 -22.87 -24.49
CA LEU A 527 -46.03 -22.59 -23.92
C LEU A 527 -45.12 -23.82 -24.04
N VAL A 528 -45.66 -25.01 -23.76
CA VAL A 528 -44.94 -26.29 -23.90
C VAL A 528 -44.55 -26.52 -25.36
N ALA A 529 -45.49 -26.34 -26.30
CA ALA A 529 -45.24 -26.53 -27.72
C ALA A 529 -44.17 -25.57 -28.27
N ARG A 530 -44.11 -24.34 -27.77
CA ARG A 530 -43.16 -23.31 -28.24
C ARG A 530 -41.77 -23.42 -27.63
N THR A 531 -41.68 -23.84 -26.36
CA THR A 531 -40.40 -23.91 -25.63
C THR A 531 -39.78 -25.30 -25.65
N GLY A 532 -40.59 -26.35 -25.84
CA GLY A 532 -40.15 -27.74 -25.68
C GLY A 532 -39.85 -28.13 -24.23
N ILE A 533 -40.31 -27.36 -23.23
CA ILE A 533 -40.04 -27.64 -21.81
C ILE A 533 -40.76 -28.91 -21.35
N ASP A 534 -40.08 -29.70 -20.50
CA ASP A 534 -40.70 -30.87 -19.85
C ASP A 534 -41.75 -30.41 -18.82
N VAL A 535 -42.75 -31.24 -18.53
CA VAL A 535 -43.77 -30.96 -17.51
C VAL A 535 -43.78 -32.05 -16.47
N ILE A 536 -43.63 -31.67 -15.20
CA ILE A 536 -43.70 -32.57 -14.04
C ILE A 536 -45.07 -32.39 -13.39
N PRO A 537 -45.86 -33.46 -13.19
CA PRO A 537 -47.17 -33.34 -12.56
C PRO A 537 -47.07 -32.85 -11.11
N ARG A 538 -48.01 -31.99 -10.69
CA ARG A 538 -48.12 -31.54 -9.29
C ARG A 538 -48.76 -32.65 -8.46
N ILE A 539 -47.95 -33.33 -7.65
CA ILE A 539 -48.42 -34.35 -6.69
C ILE A 539 -48.25 -33.77 -5.29
N GLU A 540 -49.38 -33.47 -4.64
CA GLU A 540 -49.39 -32.98 -3.25
C GLU A 540 -49.64 -34.14 -2.28
N SER A 541 -48.76 -34.26 -1.30
CA SER A 541 -48.98 -35.10 -0.12
C SER A 541 -49.67 -34.29 1.00
N SER A 542 -50.14 -34.97 2.05
CA SER A 542 -50.74 -34.30 3.21
C SER A 542 -49.81 -33.20 3.76
N LEU A 543 -50.34 -31.97 3.95
CA LEU A 543 -49.64 -30.76 4.42
C LEU A 543 -48.81 -30.00 3.35
N HIS A 544 -49.41 -29.66 2.18
CA HIS A 544 -48.84 -28.74 1.17
C HIS A 544 -47.42 -29.07 0.68
N ARG A 545 -47.05 -30.36 0.70
CA ARG A 545 -45.73 -30.84 0.31
C ARG A 545 -45.77 -31.48 -1.06
N LEU A 546 -44.85 -31.06 -1.92
CA LEU A 546 -44.68 -31.59 -3.27
C LEU A 546 -43.76 -32.81 -3.28
N GLU A 547 -44.16 -33.85 -4.02
CA GLU A 547 -43.25 -34.92 -4.40
C GLU A 547 -42.39 -34.48 -5.59
N LEU A 548 -41.14 -34.09 -5.32
CA LEU A 548 -40.20 -33.66 -6.35
C LEU A 548 -39.37 -34.84 -6.88
N PRO A 549 -39.21 -34.98 -8.21
CA PRO A 549 -38.48 -36.10 -8.79
C PRO A 549 -36.98 -36.01 -8.54
N ASP A 550 -36.30 -37.17 -8.61
CA ASP A 550 -34.86 -37.21 -8.67
C ASP A 550 -34.41 -36.92 -10.10
N LEU A 551 -33.82 -35.74 -10.32
CA LEU A 551 -33.42 -35.27 -11.64
C LEU A 551 -31.94 -35.57 -11.92
N ALA A 552 -31.60 -35.66 -13.20
CA ALA A 552 -30.21 -35.85 -13.64
C ALA A 552 -29.37 -34.55 -13.49
N GLY A 553 -28.06 -34.67 -13.68
CA GLY A 553 -27.09 -33.57 -13.54
C GLY A 553 -26.38 -33.49 -12.20
N ASP A 554 -25.45 -32.55 -12.10
CA ASP A 554 -24.54 -32.32 -10.97
C ASP A 554 -25.21 -31.46 -9.88
N PHE A 555 -26.16 -30.60 -10.26
CA PHE A 555 -26.97 -29.79 -9.34
C PHE A 555 -28.38 -29.52 -9.89
N VAL A 556 -29.31 -29.25 -8.97
CA VAL A 556 -30.72 -28.94 -9.26
C VAL A 556 -31.04 -27.51 -8.85
N VAL A 557 -31.64 -26.73 -9.75
CA VAL A 557 -32.06 -25.35 -9.52
C VAL A 557 -33.57 -25.32 -9.33
N LEU A 558 -34.03 -24.75 -8.23
CA LEU A 558 -35.43 -24.42 -7.99
C LEU A 558 -35.60 -22.91 -8.21
N MET A 559 -36.48 -22.53 -9.12
CA MET A 559 -36.73 -21.13 -9.42
C MET A 559 -38.22 -20.80 -9.56
N SER A 560 -38.65 -19.65 -9.06
CA SER A 560 -39.98 -19.13 -9.33
C SER A 560 -40.04 -18.45 -10.70
N ALA A 561 -41.17 -18.61 -11.37
CA ALA A 561 -41.41 -18.10 -12.72
C ALA A 561 -41.53 -16.58 -12.81
N ASP A 562 -41.54 -15.86 -11.69
CA ASP A 562 -41.46 -14.40 -11.64
C ASP A 562 -40.00 -13.89 -11.55
N LEU A 563 -39.01 -14.78 -11.60
CA LEU A 563 -37.60 -14.42 -11.71
C LEU A 563 -37.09 -14.64 -13.14
N VAL A 564 -36.54 -13.58 -13.74
CA VAL A 564 -35.98 -13.60 -15.09
C VAL A 564 -34.45 -13.67 -14.99
N PRO A 565 -33.80 -14.76 -15.45
CA PRO A 565 -32.35 -14.89 -15.39
C PRO A 565 -31.64 -13.81 -16.21
N GLN A 566 -30.41 -13.47 -15.83
CA GLN A 566 -29.53 -12.54 -16.55
C GLN A 566 -28.30 -13.28 -17.12
N PRO A 567 -27.58 -12.71 -18.11
CA PRO A 567 -26.41 -13.35 -18.73
C PRO A 567 -25.39 -13.91 -17.72
N GLY A 568 -24.91 -15.14 -17.95
CA GLY A 568 -23.87 -15.78 -17.13
C GLY A 568 -24.34 -16.41 -15.81
N TRP A 569 -25.65 -16.38 -15.49
CA TRP A 569 -26.16 -16.82 -14.19
C TRP A 569 -25.84 -18.30 -13.87
N ILE A 570 -26.06 -19.20 -14.83
CA ILE A 570 -25.88 -20.64 -14.61
C ILE A 570 -24.40 -21.03 -14.54
N GLN A 571 -23.56 -20.32 -15.30
CA GLN A 571 -22.11 -20.48 -15.22
C GLN A 571 -21.60 -20.07 -13.83
N ALA A 572 -22.15 -19.00 -13.25
CA ALA A 572 -21.77 -18.54 -11.92
C ALA A 572 -22.16 -19.56 -10.83
N PHE A 573 -23.31 -20.24 -10.95
CA PHE A 573 -23.67 -21.36 -10.08
C PHE A 573 -22.73 -22.55 -10.22
N ASP A 574 -22.47 -22.99 -11.46
CA ASP A 574 -21.53 -24.09 -11.72
C ASP A 574 -20.12 -23.78 -11.17
N GLU A 575 -19.66 -22.55 -11.35
CA GLU A 575 -18.40 -22.06 -10.81
C GLU A 575 -18.38 -22.10 -9.27
N ALA A 576 -19.45 -21.68 -8.59
CA ALA A 576 -19.53 -21.73 -7.14
C ALA A 576 -19.47 -23.16 -6.59
N PHE A 577 -20.18 -24.10 -7.23
CA PHE A 577 -20.12 -25.52 -6.85
C PHE A 577 -18.72 -26.10 -7.04
N ARG A 578 -18.06 -25.83 -8.18
CA ARG A 578 -16.70 -26.32 -8.43
C ARG A 578 -15.68 -25.72 -7.45
N ARG A 579 -15.71 -24.41 -7.23
CA ARG A 579 -14.72 -23.69 -6.39
C ARG A 579 -14.85 -23.97 -4.91
N PHE A 580 -16.08 -23.89 -4.40
CA PHE A 580 -16.33 -23.96 -2.98
C PHE A 580 -16.82 -25.32 -2.53
N GLY A 581 -17.07 -26.27 -3.45
CA GLY A 581 -17.70 -27.53 -3.09
C GLY A 581 -19.02 -27.31 -2.35
N ALA A 582 -19.71 -26.21 -2.67
CA ALA A 582 -20.87 -25.74 -1.95
C ALA A 582 -22.00 -26.78 -1.97
N SER A 583 -22.81 -26.79 -0.93
CA SER A 583 -23.98 -27.67 -0.84
C SER A 583 -25.20 -27.04 -1.50
N ALA A 584 -25.36 -25.73 -1.30
CA ALA A 584 -26.37 -24.93 -1.96
C ALA A 584 -25.83 -23.55 -2.32
N VAL A 585 -26.35 -22.98 -3.40
CA VAL A 585 -25.99 -21.66 -3.93
C VAL A 585 -27.28 -20.90 -4.25
N THR A 586 -27.31 -19.60 -3.96
CA THR A 586 -28.41 -18.69 -4.33
C THR A 586 -27.87 -17.51 -5.13
N ALA A 587 -28.78 -16.70 -5.65
CA ALA A 587 -28.49 -15.61 -6.58
C ALA A 587 -28.84 -14.25 -6.01
N LEU A 588 -28.26 -13.20 -6.60
CA LEU A 588 -28.65 -11.82 -6.36
C LEU A 588 -29.93 -11.52 -7.14
N VAL A 589 -30.98 -11.08 -6.44
CA VAL A 589 -32.27 -10.71 -7.04
C VAL A 589 -32.36 -9.19 -7.11
N LEU A 590 -32.64 -8.68 -8.30
CA LEU A 590 -32.69 -7.26 -8.62
C LEU A 590 -34.13 -6.85 -8.98
N ALA A 591 -34.49 -5.62 -8.65
CA ALA A 591 -35.68 -4.99 -9.17
C ALA A 591 -35.49 -4.57 -10.64
N SER A 592 -36.58 -4.19 -11.31
CA SER A 592 -36.56 -3.76 -12.71
C SER A 592 -35.78 -2.45 -12.95
N ASP A 593 -35.57 -1.65 -11.90
CA ASP A 593 -34.72 -0.45 -11.93
C ASP A 593 -33.23 -0.74 -11.66
N GLY A 594 -32.89 -1.99 -11.37
CA GLY A 594 -31.53 -2.44 -11.07
C GLY A 594 -31.16 -2.43 -9.58
N SER A 595 -32.01 -1.92 -8.69
CA SER A 595 -31.75 -1.96 -7.24
C SER A 595 -31.77 -3.38 -6.67
N VAL A 596 -31.04 -3.64 -5.59
CA VAL A 596 -31.01 -4.95 -4.94
C VAL A 596 -32.34 -5.19 -4.23
N GLN A 597 -33.03 -6.25 -4.62
CA GLN A 597 -34.27 -6.70 -3.97
C GLN A 597 -33.97 -7.78 -2.91
N ALA A 598 -33.03 -8.69 -3.18
CA ALA A 598 -32.56 -9.68 -2.22
C ALA A 598 -31.13 -10.15 -2.51
N ALA A 599 -30.32 -10.22 -1.46
CA ALA A 599 -28.99 -10.82 -1.45
C ALA A 599 -28.94 -11.91 -0.36
N GLY A 600 -29.72 -12.97 -0.54
CA GLY A 600 -30.10 -13.90 0.51
C GLY A 600 -31.35 -13.44 1.26
N ALA A 601 -31.68 -14.16 2.33
CA ALA A 601 -32.85 -13.89 3.16
C ALA A 601 -32.63 -14.25 4.64
N ARG A 602 -33.57 -13.81 5.48
CA ARG A 602 -33.70 -14.12 6.90
C ARG A 602 -35.02 -14.83 7.16
N ILE A 603 -35.10 -15.58 8.25
CA ILE A 603 -36.33 -16.27 8.66
C ILE A 603 -36.79 -15.69 9.99
N ASP A 604 -37.98 -15.11 10.03
CA ASP A 604 -38.52 -14.55 11.26
C ASP A 604 -39.18 -15.61 12.18
N ALA A 605 -39.62 -15.19 13.36
CA ALA A 605 -40.27 -16.05 14.34
C ALA A 605 -41.62 -16.65 13.87
N THR A 606 -42.18 -16.13 12.77
CA THR A 606 -43.42 -16.63 12.14
C THR A 606 -43.15 -17.63 11.02
N ALA A 607 -41.88 -18.02 10.82
CA ALA A 607 -41.41 -18.83 9.70
C ALA A 607 -41.67 -18.14 8.34
N GLN A 608 -41.52 -16.82 8.29
CA GLN A 608 -41.59 -16.06 7.04
C GLN A 608 -40.18 -15.73 6.55
N LEU A 609 -39.93 -16.05 5.29
CA LEU A 609 -38.72 -15.65 4.57
C LEU A 609 -38.80 -14.16 4.22
N THR A 610 -37.85 -13.37 4.70
CA THR A 610 -37.76 -11.93 4.44
C THR A 610 -36.47 -11.62 3.69
N PRO A 611 -36.50 -10.89 2.56
CA PRO A 611 -35.30 -10.49 1.84
C PRO A 611 -34.28 -9.82 2.75
N ASP A 612 -32.99 -10.11 2.54
CA ASP A 612 -31.89 -9.44 3.21
C ASP A 612 -31.21 -8.43 2.28
N GLN A 613 -30.70 -7.34 2.85
CA GLN A 613 -30.03 -6.24 2.13
C GLN A 613 -30.83 -5.56 1.00
N ALA A 614 -32.17 -5.53 1.11
CA ALA A 614 -33.05 -4.86 0.15
C ALA A 614 -32.86 -3.33 0.11
N GLY A 615 -32.92 -2.75 -1.09
CA GLY A 615 -32.74 -1.32 -1.35
C GLY A 615 -31.28 -0.87 -1.56
N GLY A 616 -30.33 -1.81 -1.54
CA GLY A 616 -28.91 -1.55 -1.78
C GLY A 616 -28.55 -1.37 -3.26
N ASP A 617 -27.34 -0.86 -3.51
CA ASP A 617 -26.73 -0.79 -4.84
C ASP A 617 -26.07 -2.16 -5.17
N PRO A 618 -26.37 -2.80 -6.30
CA PRO A 618 -25.68 -4.04 -6.71
C PRO A 618 -24.17 -3.85 -6.96
N ALA A 619 -23.69 -2.60 -7.07
CA ALA A 619 -22.28 -2.25 -7.13
C ALA A 619 -21.65 -2.03 -5.74
N ASP A 620 -22.41 -2.16 -4.64
CA ASP A 620 -21.86 -2.10 -3.29
C ASP A 620 -20.74 -3.15 -3.12
N GLU A 621 -19.56 -2.69 -2.72
CA GLU A 621 -18.38 -3.52 -2.51
C GLU A 621 -18.61 -4.63 -1.47
N ARG A 622 -19.60 -4.47 -0.59
CA ARG A 622 -20.02 -5.47 0.41
C ARG A 622 -20.78 -6.64 -0.20
N LEU A 623 -21.52 -6.41 -1.30
CA LEU A 623 -22.35 -7.39 -2.01
C LEU A 623 -21.65 -8.02 -3.22
N GLY A 624 -20.45 -7.54 -3.56
CA GLY A 624 -19.76 -7.91 -4.79
C GLY A 624 -19.08 -9.27 -4.78
N ALA A 625 -18.95 -9.96 -3.63
CA ALA A 625 -18.18 -11.21 -3.50
C ALA A 625 -19.05 -12.41 -3.09
N VAL A 626 -18.59 -13.63 -3.43
CA VAL A 626 -19.26 -14.86 -2.98
C VAL A 626 -19.19 -14.97 -1.46
N GLU A 627 -20.34 -14.96 -0.81
CA GLU A 627 -20.43 -14.99 0.65
C GLU A 627 -21.45 -16.00 1.15
N ARG A 628 -21.38 -16.32 2.44
CA ARG A 628 -22.38 -17.19 3.07
C ARG A 628 -23.60 -16.36 3.43
N VAL A 629 -24.79 -16.93 3.26
CA VAL A 629 -26.06 -16.31 3.66
C VAL A 629 -26.86 -17.24 4.57
N LYS A 630 -27.75 -16.66 5.37
CA LYS A 630 -28.57 -17.40 6.34
C LYS A 630 -29.59 -18.30 5.66
N ALA A 631 -30.28 -17.75 4.66
CA ALA A 631 -31.22 -18.44 3.82
C ALA A 631 -31.07 -18.01 2.36
N PRO A 632 -31.51 -18.84 1.39
CA PRO A 632 -31.50 -18.48 -0.02
C PRO A 632 -32.33 -17.22 -0.30
N SER A 633 -31.96 -16.48 -1.36
CA SER A 633 -32.81 -15.41 -1.88
C SER A 633 -34.21 -15.97 -2.23
N PRO A 634 -35.29 -15.19 -1.98
CA PRO A 634 -36.63 -15.66 -2.26
C PRO A 634 -36.79 -16.15 -3.70
N GLY A 635 -37.39 -17.32 -3.86
CA GLY A 635 -37.70 -17.90 -5.16
C GLY A 635 -36.52 -18.49 -5.95
N ILE A 636 -35.27 -18.49 -5.44
CA ILE A 636 -34.14 -19.10 -6.17
C ILE A 636 -33.12 -19.81 -5.26
N VAL A 637 -32.89 -21.09 -5.53
CA VAL A 637 -31.80 -21.88 -4.91
C VAL A 637 -31.33 -22.99 -5.84
N ALA A 638 -30.02 -23.20 -5.92
CA ALA A 638 -29.40 -24.36 -6.54
C ALA A 638 -28.85 -25.29 -5.44
N ILE A 639 -29.07 -26.59 -5.56
CA ILE A 639 -28.67 -27.61 -4.57
C ILE A 639 -27.87 -28.69 -5.30
N ARG A 640 -26.71 -29.07 -4.74
CA ARG A 640 -25.87 -30.13 -5.30
C ARG A 640 -26.62 -31.47 -5.32
N ARG A 641 -26.41 -32.29 -6.35
CA ARG A 641 -27.22 -33.51 -6.59
C ARG A 641 -27.23 -34.50 -5.42
N ASP A 642 -26.06 -34.77 -4.85
CA ASP A 642 -25.90 -35.70 -3.73
C ASP A 642 -26.73 -35.26 -2.50
N LEU A 643 -26.84 -33.96 -2.26
CA LEU A 643 -27.69 -33.39 -1.24
C LEU A 643 -29.16 -33.38 -1.67
N TRP A 644 -29.45 -32.98 -2.91
CA TRP A 644 -30.81 -32.97 -3.49
C TRP A 644 -31.51 -34.31 -3.29
N SER A 645 -30.85 -35.42 -3.61
CA SER A 645 -31.42 -36.75 -3.47
C SER A 645 -31.80 -37.12 -2.03
N GLN A 646 -31.30 -36.38 -1.04
CA GLN A 646 -31.58 -36.56 0.39
C GLN A 646 -32.60 -35.58 0.96
N VAL A 647 -32.81 -34.42 0.32
CA VAL A 647 -33.64 -33.31 0.85
C VAL A 647 -34.84 -32.97 -0.03
N ARG A 648 -34.96 -33.55 -1.23
CA ARG A 648 -36.01 -33.19 -2.21
C ARG A 648 -37.44 -33.33 -1.68
N ASN A 649 -37.67 -34.22 -0.71
CA ASN A 649 -38.98 -34.44 -0.10
C ASN A 649 -39.29 -33.41 1.00
N GLU A 650 -38.29 -32.65 1.44
CA GLU A 650 -38.35 -31.67 2.52
C GLU A 650 -38.31 -30.23 2.00
N VAL A 651 -37.74 -30.02 0.82
CA VAL A 651 -37.52 -28.73 0.18
C VAL A 651 -38.75 -28.21 -0.57
N GLY A 652 -39.63 -29.09 -1.07
CA GLY A 652 -40.81 -28.72 -1.86
C GLY A 652 -42.01 -28.28 -1.02
N THR A 653 -41.98 -27.08 -0.43
CA THR A 653 -43.14 -26.48 0.24
C THR A 653 -43.73 -25.36 -0.62
N LEU A 654 -45.04 -25.41 -0.86
CA LEU A 654 -45.78 -24.33 -1.52
C LEU A 654 -46.56 -23.51 -0.49
N VAL A 655 -46.61 -22.20 -0.71
CA VAL A 655 -47.52 -21.29 0.00
C VAL A 655 -48.36 -20.58 -1.06
N GLY A 656 -49.64 -20.94 -1.16
CA GLY A 656 -50.48 -20.63 -2.32
C GLY A 656 -49.89 -21.24 -3.60
N ASP A 657 -49.79 -20.43 -4.67
CA ASP A 657 -49.10 -20.78 -5.93
C ASP A 657 -47.63 -20.33 -5.97
N GLY A 658 -47.00 -20.12 -4.81
CA GLY A 658 -45.63 -19.60 -4.69
C GLY A 658 -44.63 -20.62 -4.18
N LEU A 659 -43.41 -20.58 -4.70
CA LEU A 659 -42.26 -21.32 -4.15
C LEU A 659 -41.78 -20.65 -2.85
N ASP A 660 -42.00 -21.30 -1.71
CA ASP A 660 -41.47 -20.86 -0.43
C ASP A 660 -40.24 -21.69 -0.04
N LEU A 661 -39.09 -21.02 0.02
CA LEU A 661 -37.80 -21.64 0.36
C LEU A 661 -37.51 -21.70 1.86
N THR A 662 -38.45 -21.32 2.73
CA THR A 662 -38.28 -21.38 4.20
C THR A 662 -37.94 -22.79 4.68
N ALA A 663 -38.70 -23.80 4.23
CA ALA A 663 -38.46 -25.19 4.59
C ALA A 663 -37.11 -25.69 4.07
N ALA A 664 -36.71 -25.25 2.87
CA ALA A 664 -35.42 -25.57 2.28
C ALA A 664 -34.26 -25.02 3.12
N ALA A 665 -34.33 -23.74 3.50
CA ALA A 665 -33.34 -23.09 4.34
C ALA A 665 -33.19 -23.77 5.72
N LEU A 666 -34.31 -24.08 6.37
CA LEU A 666 -34.32 -24.77 7.66
C LEU A 666 -33.78 -26.20 7.55
N GLU A 667 -34.07 -26.93 6.46
CA GLU A 667 -33.56 -28.28 6.23
C GLU A 667 -32.05 -28.30 5.95
N LEU A 668 -31.54 -27.31 5.19
CA LEU A 668 -30.11 -27.15 4.96
C LEU A 668 -29.37 -26.82 6.27
N ALA A 669 -29.86 -25.84 7.02
CA ALA A 669 -29.31 -25.47 8.33
C ALA A 669 -29.37 -26.64 9.34
N SER A 670 -30.44 -27.43 9.28
CA SER A 670 -30.69 -28.63 10.07
C SER A 670 -29.61 -29.71 9.92
N ARG A 671 -28.93 -29.71 8.78
CA ARG A 671 -27.84 -30.62 8.40
C ARG A 671 -26.48 -29.92 8.40
N SER A 672 -26.39 -28.72 8.99
CA SER A 672 -25.18 -27.88 9.01
C SER A 672 -24.62 -27.61 7.60
N GLN A 673 -25.49 -27.49 6.60
CA GLN A 673 -25.12 -27.16 5.23
C GLN A 673 -25.19 -25.64 5.03
N GLU A 674 -24.15 -25.07 4.45
CA GLU A 674 -24.08 -23.63 4.15
C GLU A 674 -24.76 -23.32 2.80
N VAL A 675 -25.34 -22.12 2.70
CA VAL A 675 -25.82 -21.54 1.45
C VAL A 675 -24.89 -20.40 1.06
N LEU A 676 -24.39 -20.43 -0.17
CA LEU A 676 -23.57 -19.33 -0.71
C LEU A 676 -24.40 -18.42 -1.60
N LEU A 677 -24.29 -17.11 -1.43
CA LEU A 677 -24.72 -16.14 -2.42
C LEU A 677 -23.63 -16.01 -3.49
N GLN A 678 -24.01 -16.21 -4.75
CA GLN A 678 -23.16 -15.95 -5.91
C GLN A 678 -23.63 -14.65 -6.58
N PRO A 679 -22.98 -13.50 -6.35
CA PRO A 679 -23.47 -12.19 -6.81
C PRO A 679 -23.41 -12.00 -8.34
N PHE A 680 -22.66 -12.85 -9.05
CA PHE A 680 -22.64 -12.90 -10.51
C PHE A 680 -23.79 -13.74 -11.09
N ALA A 681 -24.50 -14.52 -10.27
CA ALA A 681 -25.78 -15.12 -10.64
C ALA A 681 -26.87 -14.09 -10.34
N ARG A 682 -27.40 -13.45 -11.38
CA ARG A 682 -28.37 -12.34 -11.25
C ARG A 682 -29.70 -12.71 -11.85
N PHE A 683 -30.77 -12.32 -11.17
CA PHE A 683 -32.15 -12.45 -11.64
C PHE A 683 -32.86 -11.12 -11.46
N VAL A 684 -33.75 -10.78 -12.38
CA VAL A 684 -34.64 -9.62 -12.28
C VAL A 684 -36.03 -10.09 -11.92
N GLN A 685 -36.62 -9.49 -10.90
CA GLN A 685 -38.02 -9.73 -10.54
C GLN A 685 -38.93 -9.15 -11.63
N ALA A 686 -39.77 -9.99 -12.22
CA ALA A 686 -40.82 -9.58 -13.14
C ALA A 686 -41.83 -8.68 -12.40
N PRO A 687 -42.37 -7.63 -13.06
CA PRO A 687 -43.35 -6.74 -12.45
C PRO A 687 -44.55 -7.56 -11.95
N ALA A 688 -44.95 -7.33 -10.70
CA ALA A 688 -46.10 -8.01 -10.11
C ALA A 688 -47.33 -7.78 -11.01
N ALA A 689 -47.93 -8.86 -11.50
CA ALA A 689 -49.27 -8.79 -12.06
C ALA A 689 -50.23 -8.28 -10.95
N GLU A 690 -51.29 -7.57 -11.32
CA GLU A 690 -52.37 -7.23 -10.38
C GLU A 690 -52.73 -8.48 -9.58
N GLN A 691 -52.51 -8.42 -8.27
CA GLN A 691 -52.73 -9.56 -7.39
C GLN A 691 -54.22 -9.92 -7.46
N ALA A 692 -54.52 -11.14 -7.90
CA ALA A 692 -55.79 -11.75 -7.55
C ALA A 692 -55.93 -11.71 -6.01
N PRO A 693 -57.13 -11.50 -5.46
CA PRO A 693 -57.33 -11.46 -4.02
C PRO A 693 -56.69 -12.70 -3.39
N VAL A 694 -56.00 -12.53 -2.26
CA VAL A 694 -55.40 -13.64 -1.50
C VAL A 694 -56.53 -14.59 -1.11
N GLU A 695 -56.71 -15.65 -1.90
CA GLU A 695 -57.61 -16.75 -1.56
C GLU A 695 -56.92 -17.53 -0.44
N ASP A 696 -57.42 -17.31 0.79
CA ASP A 696 -57.10 -17.93 2.08
C ASP A 696 -55.77 -17.61 2.79
N GLU A 697 -55.74 -16.48 3.50
CA GLU A 697 -54.76 -16.19 4.58
C GLU A 697 -54.61 -17.35 5.59
N TRP A 698 -55.67 -18.15 5.77
CA TRP A 698 -55.69 -19.33 6.64
C TRP A 698 -54.79 -20.46 6.14
N GLU A 699 -54.79 -20.76 4.84
CA GLU A 699 -53.93 -21.80 4.26
C GLU A 699 -52.45 -21.41 4.38
N MET A 700 -52.14 -20.14 4.11
CA MET A 700 -50.77 -19.61 4.27
C MET A 700 -50.30 -19.70 5.73
N ALA A 701 -51.16 -19.33 6.69
CA ALA A 701 -50.86 -19.46 8.12
C ALA A 701 -50.68 -20.92 8.54
N HIS A 702 -51.49 -21.84 7.99
CA HIS A 702 -51.39 -23.27 8.27
C HIS A 702 -50.08 -23.88 7.74
N ALA A 703 -49.69 -23.56 6.51
CA ALA A 703 -48.42 -23.99 5.92
C ALA A 703 -47.21 -23.52 6.74
N ARG A 704 -47.20 -22.24 7.15
CA ARG A 704 -46.14 -21.68 8.03
C ARG A 704 -46.11 -22.35 9.40
N TRP A 705 -47.28 -22.62 9.98
CA TRP A 705 -47.37 -23.33 11.26
C TRP A 705 -46.82 -24.77 11.14
N ALA A 706 -47.12 -25.49 10.06
CA ALA A 706 -46.60 -26.82 9.82
C ALA A 706 -45.05 -26.85 9.71
N VAL A 707 -44.46 -25.87 9.01
CA VAL A 707 -42.99 -25.70 8.93
C VAL A 707 -42.41 -25.43 10.32
N ARG A 708 -43.02 -24.54 11.10
CA ARG A 708 -42.57 -24.23 12.47
C ARG A 708 -42.62 -25.45 13.39
N GLN A 709 -43.69 -26.25 13.33
CA GLN A 709 -43.81 -27.49 14.12
C GLN A 709 -42.71 -28.49 13.75
N ARG A 710 -42.43 -28.64 12.45
CA ARG A 710 -41.40 -29.57 11.96
C ARG A 710 -39.99 -29.19 12.43
N TYR A 711 -39.69 -27.90 12.45
CA TYR A 711 -38.38 -27.36 12.76
C TYR A 711 -38.32 -26.66 14.11
N GLU A 712 -39.17 -27.08 15.06
CA GLU A 712 -39.42 -26.41 16.34
C GLU A 712 -38.13 -26.05 17.09
N ARG A 713 -37.09 -26.90 17.00
CA ARG A 713 -35.79 -26.67 17.65
C ARG A 713 -35.16 -25.30 17.35
N PHE A 714 -35.36 -24.77 16.15
CA PHE A 714 -34.83 -23.46 15.76
C PHE A 714 -35.64 -22.31 16.36
N PHE A 715 -36.92 -22.53 16.64
CA PHE A 715 -37.87 -21.53 17.13
C PHE A 715 -38.00 -21.49 18.66
N ARG A 716 -37.22 -22.28 19.40
CA ARG A 716 -37.27 -22.40 20.88
C ARG A 716 -36.44 -21.36 21.65
N SER A 717 -35.83 -20.37 20.99
CA SER A 717 -34.91 -19.42 21.66
C SER A 717 -35.66 -18.35 22.49
N ASP A 718 -35.14 -18.00 23.67
CA ASP A 718 -35.65 -16.93 24.56
C ASP A 718 -35.39 -15.49 24.04
N ARG A 719 -34.94 -15.34 22.79
CA ARG A 719 -34.54 -14.03 22.23
C ARG A 719 -35.67 -13.37 21.41
N PRO A 720 -35.81 -12.04 21.46
CA PRO A 720 -36.89 -11.33 20.77
C PRO A 720 -36.73 -11.32 19.23
N PHE A 721 -37.71 -11.92 18.55
CA PHE A 721 -38.34 -11.60 17.24
C PHE A 721 -37.56 -11.25 15.96
N LEU A 722 -36.23 -11.18 15.87
CA LEU A 722 -35.58 -10.66 14.64
C LEU A 722 -35.08 -11.70 13.62
N ASP A 723 -34.50 -12.84 14.00
CA ASP A 723 -34.03 -13.88 13.06
C ASP A 723 -33.86 -15.24 13.75
N VAL A 724 -34.25 -16.32 13.08
CA VAL A 724 -34.27 -17.69 13.61
C VAL A 724 -32.99 -18.45 13.28
N LEU A 725 -32.30 -18.09 12.18
CA LEU A 725 -31.04 -18.71 11.80
C LEU A 725 -29.85 -17.85 12.24
N GLU A 726 -28.94 -18.47 13.00
CA GLU A 726 -27.63 -17.90 13.32
C GLU A 726 -26.57 -18.44 12.37
N MET A 727 -25.65 -17.56 11.96
CA MET A 727 -24.48 -17.94 11.18
C MET A 727 -23.25 -17.88 12.07
N PRO A 728 -22.46 -18.97 12.15
CA PRO A 728 -21.20 -18.94 12.87
C PRO A 728 -20.27 -17.90 12.22
N ALA A 729 -19.83 -16.92 13.01
CA ALA A 729 -18.83 -15.95 12.57
C ALA A 729 -17.52 -16.69 12.22
N ARG A 730 -16.89 -16.31 11.10
CA ARG A 730 -15.53 -16.75 10.79
C ARG A 730 -14.55 -15.66 11.21
N PRO A 731 -13.35 -16.01 11.67
CA PRO A 731 -12.31 -15.02 11.90
C PRO A 731 -12.01 -14.30 10.59
N LYS A 732 -11.79 -12.99 10.68
CA LYS A 732 -11.52 -12.15 9.51
C LYS A 732 -10.04 -11.83 9.38
N ILE A 733 -9.54 -11.87 8.15
CA ILE A 733 -8.20 -11.39 7.79
C ILE A 733 -8.32 -10.33 6.70
N VAL A 734 -7.64 -9.21 6.90
CA VAL A 734 -7.49 -8.15 5.89
C VAL A 734 -6.12 -8.28 5.26
N VAL A 735 -6.04 -8.28 3.94
CA VAL A 735 -4.79 -8.21 3.19
C VAL A 735 -4.77 -6.90 2.41
N THR A 736 -3.66 -6.19 2.42
CA THR A 736 -3.52 -4.92 1.71
C THR A 736 -2.22 -4.84 0.92
N ASP A 737 -2.32 -4.33 -0.31
CA ASP A 737 -1.19 -3.99 -1.17
C ASP A 737 -1.50 -2.66 -1.88
N ALA A 738 -0.53 -2.12 -2.62
CA ALA A 738 -0.64 -0.83 -3.31
C ALA A 738 -1.80 -0.79 -4.33
N PHE A 739 -2.04 -1.90 -5.03
CA PHE A 739 -3.00 -2.03 -6.13
C PHE A 739 -3.72 -3.38 -6.06
N VAL A 740 -4.85 -3.50 -6.74
CA VAL A 740 -5.52 -4.79 -6.97
C VAL A 740 -4.53 -5.74 -7.66
N PRO A 741 -4.32 -6.96 -7.14
CA PRO A 741 -3.35 -7.90 -7.69
C PRO A 741 -3.63 -8.25 -9.14
N LYS A 742 -2.61 -8.11 -10.00
CA LYS A 742 -2.62 -8.47 -11.44
C LYS A 742 -1.61 -9.59 -11.68
N PRO A 743 -1.97 -10.87 -11.46
CA PRO A 743 -1.02 -11.99 -11.35
C PRO A 743 -0.21 -12.28 -12.63
N ASP A 744 -0.70 -11.81 -13.76
CA ASP A 744 -0.11 -11.89 -15.10
C ASP A 744 0.85 -10.72 -15.42
N GLN A 745 0.88 -9.68 -14.58
CA GLN A 745 1.68 -8.47 -14.82
C GLN A 745 2.96 -8.42 -13.97
N ASP A 746 2.92 -8.88 -12.71
CA ASP A 746 4.08 -8.90 -11.83
C ASP A 746 4.06 -10.01 -10.78
N SER A 747 5.24 -10.33 -10.23
CA SER A 747 5.40 -11.44 -9.28
C SER A 747 4.70 -11.19 -7.95
N GLY A 748 4.74 -9.97 -7.41
CA GLY A 748 4.17 -9.65 -6.11
C GLY A 748 2.64 -9.77 -6.14
N SER A 749 2.03 -9.31 -7.22
CA SER A 749 0.60 -9.54 -7.49
C SER A 749 0.21 -11.01 -7.48
N ASN A 750 1.03 -11.88 -8.10
CA ASN A 750 0.77 -13.32 -8.10
C ASN A 750 0.88 -13.92 -6.69
N ASP A 751 1.84 -13.45 -5.88
CA ASP A 751 2.03 -13.91 -4.51
C ASP A 751 0.81 -13.57 -3.64
N VAL A 752 0.34 -12.32 -3.68
CA VAL A 752 -0.85 -11.86 -2.96
C VAL A 752 -2.11 -12.60 -3.40
N TYR A 753 -2.27 -12.82 -4.70
CA TYR A 753 -3.38 -13.59 -5.26
C TYR A 753 -3.49 -14.99 -4.64
N TRP A 754 -2.37 -15.70 -4.50
CA TRP A 754 -2.35 -17.01 -3.84
C TRP A 754 -2.55 -16.91 -2.34
N TYR A 755 -1.96 -15.92 -1.66
CA TYR A 755 -2.19 -15.72 -0.22
C TYR A 755 -3.68 -15.57 0.09
N LEU A 756 -4.39 -14.73 -0.67
CA LEU A 756 -5.83 -14.53 -0.49
C LEU A 756 -6.62 -15.83 -0.63
N ARG A 757 -6.31 -16.65 -1.66
CA ARG A 757 -6.98 -17.93 -1.91
C ARG A 757 -6.68 -18.97 -0.83
N ILE A 758 -5.43 -19.06 -0.39
CA ILE A 758 -5.02 -19.95 0.72
C ILE A 758 -5.75 -19.57 2.00
N LEU A 759 -5.77 -18.28 2.35
CA LEU A 759 -6.44 -17.79 3.56
C LEU A 759 -7.94 -18.05 3.50
N ARG A 760 -8.57 -17.91 2.32
CA ARG A 760 -9.98 -18.24 2.15
C ARG A 760 -10.24 -19.73 2.35
N GLU A 761 -9.37 -20.58 1.81
CA GLU A 761 -9.46 -22.03 2.00
C GLU A 761 -9.21 -22.46 3.45
N PHE A 762 -8.41 -21.69 4.20
CA PHE A 762 -8.28 -21.87 5.65
C PHE A 762 -9.55 -21.52 6.45
N GLY A 763 -10.63 -21.15 5.77
CA GLY A 763 -11.92 -20.85 6.38
C GLY A 763 -12.01 -19.46 7.00
N PHE A 764 -11.10 -18.54 6.67
CA PHE A 764 -11.23 -17.13 7.05
C PHE A 764 -12.23 -16.40 6.15
N ASP A 765 -12.85 -15.37 6.70
CA ASP A 765 -13.45 -14.31 5.87
C ASP A 765 -12.33 -13.33 5.48
N VAL A 766 -12.11 -13.20 4.16
CA VAL A 766 -10.94 -12.50 3.62
C VAL A 766 -11.38 -11.22 2.93
N SER A 767 -10.79 -10.10 3.34
CA SER A 767 -10.96 -8.79 2.73
C SER A 767 -9.63 -8.34 2.12
N PHE A 768 -9.67 -7.83 0.90
CA PHE A 768 -8.54 -7.23 0.23
C PHE A 768 -8.78 -5.72 0.07
N LEU A 769 -7.81 -4.91 0.50
CA LEU A 769 -7.85 -3.46 0.39
C LEU A 769 -6.66 -2.95 -0.44
N ALA A 770 -6.93 -2.36 -1.61
CA ALA A 770 -5.90 -1.70 -2.39
C ALA A 770 -5.71 -0.26 -1.90
N ALA A 771 -4.47 0.14 -1.58
CA ALA A 771 -4.20 1.43 -0.95
C ALA A 771 -4.23 2.63 -1.90
N TYR A 772 -3.92 2.44 -3.18
CA TYR A 772 -3.70 3.53 -4.14
C TYR A 772 -4.34 3.25 -5.52
N GLU A 773 -5.36 2.40 -5.58
CA GLU A 773 -6.01 2.07 -6.84
C GLU A 773 -6.89 3.24 -7.29
N PRO A 774 -6.74 3.74 -8.54
CA PRO A 774 -7.72 4.63 -9.15
C PRO A 774 -9.12 3.98 -9.12
N ALA A 775 -10.18 4.77 -9.17
CA ALA A 775 -11.55 4.24 -9.15
C ALA A 775 -11.71 3.02 -10.08
N VAL A 776 -11.95 1.85 -9.47
CA VAL A 776 -12.05 0.58 -10.19
C VAL A 776 -13.37 0.58 -10.93
N ALA A 777 -13.33 0.30 -12.24
CA ALA A 777 -14.56 0.11 -12.99
C ALA A 777 -15.35 -1.08 -12.40
N VAL A 778 -16.68 -1.01 -12.42
CA VAL A 778 -17.56 -2.10 -11.94
C VAL A 778 -17.18 -3.46 -12.56
N ASP A 779 -16.68 -3.43 -13.80
CA ASP A 779 -16.29 -4.61 -14.58
C ASP A 779 -14.77 -4.88 -14.60
N ASP A 780 -14.00 -4.42 -13.60
CA ASP A 780 -12.58 -4.75 -13.53
C ASP A 780 -12.35 -6.27 -13.41
N PRO A 781 -11.63 -6.89 -14.37
CA PRO A 781 -11.50 -8.34 -14.44
C PRO A 781 -10.73 -8.93 -13.25
N TYR A 782 -9.78 -8.19 -12.66
CA TYR A 782 -8.96 -8.68 -11.57
C TYR A 782 -9.71 -8.63 -10.24
N ALA A 783 -10.37 -7.51 -9.94
CA ALA A 783 -11.23 -7.39 -8.76
C ALA A 783 -12.37 -8.42 -8.81
N ASN A 784 -13.00 -8.60 -9.97
CA ASN A 784 -14.07 -9.58 -10.14
C ASN A 784 -13.57 -11.03 -10.03
N ALA A 785 -12.34 -11.34 -10.48
CA ALA A 785 -11.75 -12.65 -10.24
C ALA A 785 -11.62 -12.96 -8.74
N LEU A 786 -11.15 -12.01 -7.92
CA LEU A 786 -11.07 -12.16 -6.47
C LEU A 786 -12.44 -12.30 -5.81
N ARG A 787 -13.41 -11.48 -6.24
CA ARG A 787 -14.80 -11.54 -5.76
C ARG A 787 -15.47 -12.89 -6.03
N ARG A 788 -15.22 -13.48 -7.20
CA ARG A 788 -15.67 -14.85 -7.53
C ARG A 788 -15.00 -15.93 -6.67
N TRP A 789 -13.86 -15.62 -6.05
CA TRP A 789 -13.21 -16.45 -5.02
C TRP A 789 -13.69 -16.14 -3.60
N GLY A 790 -14.71 -15.30 -3.45
CA GLY A 790 -15.30 -14.95 -2.16
C GLY A 790 -14.43 -14.02 -1.32
N ILE A 791 -13.55 -13.26 -1.98
CA ILE A 791 -12.70 -12.24 -1.37
C ILE A 791 -13.40 -10.89 -1.55
N ARG A 792 -13.66 -10.18 -0.45
CA ARG A 792 -14.16 -8.81 -0.52
C ARG A 792 -13.07 -7.91 -1.05
N VAL A 793 -13.38 -7.01 -1.99
CA VAL A 793 -12.38 -6.10 -2.60
C VAL A 793 -12.84 -4.66 -2.37
N ARG A 794 -12.06 -3.91 -1.59
CA ARG A 794 -12.20 -2.49 -1.32
C ARG A 794 -11.04 -1.72 -1.95
N VAL A 795 -11.27 -0.49 -2.39
CA VAL A 795 -10.24 0.33 -3.01
C VAL A 795 -10.18 1.75 -2.45
N ALA A 796 -8.98 2.15 -2.06
CA ALA A 796 -8.66 3.50 -1.64
C ALA A 796 -7.90 4.26 -2.74
N GLN A 797 -8.18 5.55 -2.87
CA GLN A 797 -7.59 6.41 -3.90
C GLN A 797 -6.41 7.24 -3.37
N ASP A 798 -6.34 7.42 -2.05
CA ASP A 798 -5.38 8.26 -1.37
C ASP A 798 -5.11 7.76 0.06
N PRO A 799 -4.04 8.24 0.73
CA PRO A 799 -3.70 7.76 2.08
C PRO A 799 -4.79 7.95 3.14
N LYS A 800 -5.62 9.00 3.05
CA LYS A 800 -6.69 9.23 4.02
C LYS A 800 -7.83 8.23 3.82
N SER A 801 -8.29 8.06 2.58
CA SER A 801 -9.31 7.04 2.28
C SER A 801 -8.81 5.63 2.62
N PHE A 802 -7.51 5.35 2.45
CA PHE A 802 -6.90 4.10 2.88
C PHE A 802 -6.96 3.92 4.40
N HIS A 803 -6.62 4.94 5.19
CA HIS A 803 -6.72 4.89 6.65
C HIS A 803 -8.15 4.61 7.11
N ASP A 804 -9.12 5.37 6.60
CA ASP A 804 -10.53 5.25 7.01
C ASP A 804 -11.07 3.83 6.69
N LEU A 805 -10.81 3.33 5.47
CA LEU A 805 -11.24 2.01 5.04
C LEU A 805 -10.52 0.88 5.78
N LEU A 806 -9.22 1.04 6.07
CA LEU A 806 -8.48 0.04 6.82
C LEU A 806 -8.98 -0.05 8.26
N ILE A 807 -9.30 1.07 8.91
CA ILE A 807 -9.86 1.06 10.27
C ILE A 807 -11.23 0.37 10.28
N GLU A 808 -12.09 0.67 9.29
CA GLU A 808 -13.38 0.00 9.13
C GLU A 808 -13.19 -1.52 8.98
N GLU A 809 -12.36 -1.95 8.03
CA GLU A 809 -12.16 -3.37 7.74
C GLU A 809 -11.37 -4.11 8.81
N ALA A 810 -10.48 -3.44 9.56
CA ALA A 810 -9.67 -4.05 10.60
C ALA A 810 -10.37 -4.10 11.98
N SER A 811 -11.50 -3.39 12.15
CA SER A 811 -12.22 -3.30 13.43
C SER A 811 -12.63 -4.67 14.01
N ASP A 812 -12.98 -5.62 13.15
CA ASP A 812 -13.36 -7.00 13.47
C ASP A 812 -12.34 -8.03 12.96
N ALA A 813 -11.19 -7.57 12.45
CA ALA A 813 -10.14 -8.45 11.93
C ALA A 813 -9.23 -9.02 13.04
N ARG A 814 -8.80 -10.26 12.85
CA ARG A 814 -7.75 -10.88 13.68
C ARG A 814 -6.36 -10.45 13.21
N VAL A 815 -6.18 -10.34 11.90
CA VAL A 815 -4.89 -10.07 11.27
C VAL A 815 -5.06 -9.09 10.12
N VAL A 816 -4.12 -8.16 10.01
CA VAL A 816 -3.88 -7.34 8.82
C VAL A 816 -2.53 -7.75 8.22
N ILE A 817 -2.52 -8.20 6.97
CA ILE A 817 -1.31 -8.50 6.21
C ILE A 817 -1.04 -7.35 5.26
N ALA A 818 -0.03 -6.53 5.53
CA ALA A 818 0.33 -5.39 4.69
C ALA A 818 1.56 -5.70 3.84
N GLN A 819 1.42 -5.58 2.52
CA GLN A 819 2.49 -5.84 1.56
C GLN A 819 3.19 -4.56 1.16
N ARG A 820 4.52 -4.63 1.05
CA ARG A 820 5.45 -3.54 0.70
C ARG A 820 5.49 -2.42 1.75
N ILE A 821 6.69 -1.86 1.92
CA ILE A 821 6.95 -0.85 2.94
C ILE A 821 6.08 0.42 2.80
N MET A 822 5.73 0.83 1.56
CA MET A 822 4.89 2.02 1.35
C MET A 822 3.44 1.85 1.81
N VAL A 823 2.93 0.62 1.95
CA VAL A 823 1.58 0.36 2.48
C VAL A 823 1.68 0.03 3.96
N ALA A 824 2.64 -0.82 4.34
CA ALA A 824 2.84 -1.26 5.72
C ALA A 824 3.03 -0.10 6.70
N ARG A 825 3.75 0.96 6.31
CA ARG A 825 3.90 2.16 7.16
C ARG A 825 2.55 2.82 7.47
N HIS A 826 1.69 2.99 6.47
CA HIS A 826 0.38 3.60 6.67
C HIS A 826 -0.58 2.67 7.39
N ALA A 827 -0.46 1.35 7.20
CA ALA A 827 -1.23 0.37 7.96
C ALA A 827 -0.87 0.40 9.46
N LEU A 828 0.43 0.42 9.79
CA LEU A 828 0.93 0.61 11.16
C LEU A 828 0.35 1.88 11.80
N GLU A 829 0.46 3.01 11.10
CA GLU A 829 -0.07 4.30 11.56
C GLU A 829 -1.58 4.23 11.86
N ALA A 830 -2.39 3.65 10.96
CA ALA A 830 -3.84 3.53 11.15
C ALA A 830 -4.22 2.64 12.33
N LEU A 831 -3.62 1.44 12.43
CA LEU A 831 -3.94 0.48 13.49
C LEU A 831 -3.56 1.03 14.86
N HIS A 832 -2.40 1.69 14.96
CA HIS A 832 -1.96 2.34 16.19
C HIS A 832 -2.84 3.54 16.56
N ALA A 833 -3.17 4.42 15.61
CA ALA A 833 -3.99 5.59 15.86
C ALA A 833 -5.40 5.22 16.34
N ALA A 834 -5.97 4.14 15.81
CA ALA A 834 -7.30 3.64 16.20
C ALA A 834 -7.26 2.65 17.38
N ALA A 835 -6.07 2.31 17.91
CA ALA A 835 -5.87 1.33 18.98
C ALA A 835 -6.57 -0.03 18.72
N LEU A 836 -6.52 -0.52 17.48
CA LEU A 836 -7.19 -1.76 17.08
C LEU A 836 -6.41 -3.00 17.57
N PRO A 837 -7.11 -4.08 17.97
CA PRO A 837 -6.47 -5.29 18.50
C PRO A 837 -5.89 -6.22 17.42
N ALA A 838 -6.12 -5.92 16.14
CA ALA A 838 -5.70 -6.74 15.02
C ALA A 838 -4.16 -6.86 14.95
N LYS A 839 -3.66 -8.07 14.75
CA LYS A 839 -2.23 -8.35 14.58
C LYS A 839 -1.74 -7.89 13.21
N LEU A 840 -0.56 -7.28 13.13
CA LEU A 840 0.02 -6.86 11.87
C LEU A 840 1.10 -7.83 11.39
N VAL A 841 0.94 -8.31 10.15
CA VAL A 841 1.96 -9.06 9.42
C VAL A 841 2.50 -8.18 8.30
N PHE A 842 3.81 -7.92 8.30
CA PHE A 842 4.45 -7.14 7.25
C PHE A 842 5.07 -8.05 6.19
N GLY A 843 4.56 -8.02 4.96
CA GLY A 843 5.19 -8.68 3.81
C GLY A 843 6.11 -7.74 3.05
N THR A 844 7.41 -8.03 3.03
CA THR A 844 8.38 -7.13 2.39
C THR A 844 8.27 -7.15 0.86
N VAL A 845 7.87 -8.30 0.28
CA VAL A 845 7.98 -8.65 -1.16
C VAL A 845 9.43 -8.78 -1.59
N ASP A 846 10.22 -7.72 -1.39
CA ASP A 846 11.67 -7.68 -1.43
C ASP A 846 12.17 -6.75 -0.32
N LEU A 847 13.41 -6.89 0.15
CA LEU A 847 14.02 -5.83 0.96
C LEU A 847 14.24 -4.60 0.07
N HIS A 848 13.30 -3.67 0.08
CA HIS A 848 13.25 -2.56 -0.85
C HIS A 848 14.50 -1.70 -0.74
N TYR A 849 14.98 -1.46 0.50
CA TYR A 849 16.18 -0.68 0.72
C TYR A 849 17.42 -1.31 0.06
N LEU A 850 17.53 -2.65 0.10
CA LEU A 850 18.70 -3.36 -0.42
C LEU A 850 18.75 -3.27 -1.95
N ARG A 851 17.58 -3.30 -2.59
CA ARG A 851 17.46 -3.10 -4.04
C ARG A 851 17.87 -1.68 -4.44
N GLU A 852 17.33 -0.67 -3.75
CA GLU A 852 17.66 0.73 -4.03
C GLU A 852 19.12 1.06 -3.71
N GLU A 853 19.70 0.46 -2.67
CA GLU A 853 21.12 0.58 -2.32
C GLU A 853 22.03 0.02 -3.43
N ARG A 854 21.75 -1.21 -3.91
CA ARG A 854 22.51 -1.81 -5.02
C ARG A 854 22.40 -0.99 -6.30
N ALA A 855 21.21 -0.46 -6.60
CA ALA A 855 21.01 0.42 -7.76
C ALA A 855 21.80 1.74 -7.61
N ALA A 856 21.76 2.36 -6.44
CA ALA A 856 22.51 3.57 -6.14
C ALA A 856 24.03 3.38 -6.26
N LEU A 857 24.55 2.23 -5.80
CA LEU A 857 25.97 1.88 -5.95
C LEU A 857 26.36 1.64 -7.41
N LEU A 858 25.50 0.99 -8.19
CA LEU A 858 25.73 0.76 -9.62
C LEU A 858 25.72 2.07 -10.41
N ASP A 859 24.74 2.92 -10.15
CA ASP A 859 24.59 4.22 -10.81
C ASP A 859 25.55 5.28 -10.23
N ARG A 860 26.27 4.94 -9.15
CA ARG A 860 27.19 5.83 -8.41
C ARG A 860 26.52 7.14 -8.00
N SER A 861 25.27 7.08 -7.52
CA SER A 861 24.50 8.26 -7.07
C SER A 861 24.43 8.31 -5.55
N PRO A 862 25.14 9.26 -4.90
CA PRO A 862 25.04 9.49 -3.45
C PRO A 862 23.62 9.83 -3.00
N GLU A 863 22.84 10.56 -3.80
CA GLU A 863 21.47 10.94 -3.46
C GLU A 863 20.53 9.74 -3.48
N ALA A 864 20.74 8.80 -4.42
CA ALA A 864 20.01 7.54 -4.44
C ALA A 864 20.39 6.67 -3.23
N LEU A 865 21.65 6.69 -2.82
CA LEU A 865 22.13 5.95 -1.66
C LEU A 865 21.54 6.52 -0.36
N ASP A 866 21.49 7.85 -0.19
CA ASP A 866 20.83 8.49 0.94
C ASP A 866 19.33 8.12 1.02
N ARG A 867 18.64 8.08 -0.12
CA ARG A 867 17.23 7.61 -0.18
C ARG A 867 17.11 6.15 0.23
N ALA A 868 18.01 5.28 -0.24
CA ALA A 868 18.04 3.88 0.15
C ALA A 868 18.29 3.73 1.66
N MET A 869 19.14 4.56 2.27
CA MET A 869 19.40 4.53 3.73
C MET A 869 18.20 5.04 4.55
N MET A 870 17.48 6.06 4.09
CA MET A 870 16.23 6.48 4.73
C MET A 870 15.16 5.39 4.67
N LEU A 871 15.04 4.75 3.51
CA LEU A 871 14.15 3.62 3.30
C LEU A 871 14.53 2.43 4.20
N LYS A 872 15.83 2.14 4.34
CA LYS A 872 16.33 1.10 5.25
C LYS A 872 15.83 1.32 6.68
N ARG A 873 15.92 2.55 7.19
CA ARG A 873 15.43 2.88 8.54
C ARG A 873 13.92 2.63 8.67
N ALA A 874 13.13 3.07 7.70
CA ALA A 874 11.68 2.87 7.73
C ALA A 874 11.30 1.40 7.61
N GLU A 875 11.97 0.65 6.73
CA GLU A 875 11.72 -0.78 6.53
C GLU A 875 12.10 -1.61 7.76
N LEU A 876 13.26 -1.36 8.37
CA LEU A 876 13.66 -2.04 9.61
C LEU A 876 12.76 -1.67 10.79
N GLN A 877 12.26 -0.43 10.87
CA GLN A 877 11.29 -0.04 11.89
C GLN A 877 9.96 -0.78 11.71
N ALA A 878 9.45 -0.87 10.48
CA ALA A 878 8.23 -1.63 10.20
C ALA A 878 8.38 -3.13 10.52
N VAL A 879 9.57 -3.71 10.30
CA VAL A 879 9.90 -5.09 10.71
C VAL A 879 9.88 -5.23 12.24
N ALA A 880 10.37 -4.23 12.98
CA ALA A 880 10.39 -4.25 14.44
C ALA A 880 9.00 -4.07 15.06
N ASP A 881 8.13 -3.27 14.42
CA ASP A 881 6.80 -2.95 14.94
C ASP A 881 5.73 -3.98 14.56
N ALA A 882 5.99 -4.85 13.57
CA ALA A 882 5.05 -5.89 13.15
C ALA A 882 5.09 -7.12 14.09
N ASP A 883 3.94 -7.78 14.28
CA ASP A 883 3.85 -9.04 15.05
C ASP A 883 4.55 -10.21 14.33
N ALA A 884 4.61 -10.17 12.99
CA ALA A 884 5.42 -11.05 12.17
C ALA A 884 5.82 -10.38 10.85
N THR A 885 6.96 -10.79 10.29
CA THR A 885 7.45 -10.32 8.99
C THR A 885 7.60 -11.49 8.01
N ILE A 886 7.06 -11.34 6.80
CA ILE A 886 7.25 -12.27 5.68
C ILE A 886 8.39 -11.78 4.80
N VAL A 887 9.37 -12.66 4.57
CA VAL A 887 10.44 -12.52 3.57
C VAL A 887 10.44 -13.67 2.58
N VAL A 888 10.86 -13.43 1.34
CA VAL A 888 10.74 -14.42 0.25
C VAL A 888 12.00 -15.29 0.09
N SER A 889 13.17 -14.81 0.51
CA SER A 889 14.45 -15.52 0.34
C SER A 889 15.16 -15.82 1.67
N ARG A 890 16.10 -16.77 1.64
CA ARG A 890 16.93 -17.12 2.81
C ARG A 890 17.86 -15.97 3.19
N ILE A 891 18.43 -15.30 2.19
CA ILE A 891 19.37 -14.19 2.38
C ILE A 891 18.67 -13.02 3.10
N GLU A 892 17.46 -12.65 2.69
CA GLU A 892 16.70 -11.59 3.36
C GLU A 892 16.38 -11.97 4.81
N ALA A 893 16.03 -13.24 5.05
CA ALA A 893 15.79 -13.73 6.41
C ALA A 893 17.06 -13.63 7.28
N ASP A 894 18.22 -14.00 6.75
CA ASP A 894 19.49 -13.91 7.47
C ASP A 894 19.87 -12.45 7.76
N ILE A 895 19.73 -11.55 6.76
CA ILE A 895 19.94 -10.11 6.93
C ILE A 895 19.04 -9.54 8.02
N LEU A 896 17.74 -9.85 8.02
CA LEU A 896 16.82 -9.32 9.02
C LEU A 896 17.05 -9.94 10.41
N ARG A 897 17.46 -11.21 10.52
CA ARG A 897 17.83 -11.81 11.81
C ARG A 897 19.06 -11.15 12.42
N ASP A 898 20.00 -10.70 11.59
CA ASP A 898 21.18 -9.98 12.06
C ASP A 898 20.84 -8.52 12.44
N LEU A 899 20.01 -7.85 11.63
CA LEU A 899 19.69 -6.43 11.83
C LEU A 899 18.59 -6.17 12.86
N VAL A 900 17.63 -7.08 13.00
CA VAL A 900 16.48 -7.01 13.93
C VAL A 900 16.27 -8.37 14.62
N PRO A 901 17.17 -8.80 15.52
CA PRO A 901 17.15 -10.16 16.08
C PRO A 901 15.89 -10.54 16.86
N ALA A 902 15.15 -9.54 17.37
CA ALA A 902 13.91 -9.75 18.11
C ALA A 902 12.68 -9.91 17.21
N ALA A 903 12.77 -9.63 15.91
CA ALA A 903 11.64 -9.70 15.00
C ALA A 903 11.25 -11.15 14.70
N ASN A 904 9.94 -11.41 14.66
CA ASN A 904 9.40 -12.70 14.28
C ASN A 904 9.41 -12.86 12.75
N ILE A 905 10.46 -13.46 12.20
CA ILE A 905 10.72 -13.52 10.75
C ILE A 905 10.34 -14.89 10.19
N HIS A 906 9.39 -14.89 9.26
CA HIS A 906 8.95 -16.07 8.53
C HIS A 906 9.38 -16.00 7.06
N ARG A 907 10.07 -17.05 6.61
CA ARG A 907 10.35 -17.21 5.19
C ARG A 907 9.18 -17.88 4.49
N ILE A 908 8.44 -17.11 3.70
CA ILE A 908 7.35 -17.60 2.85
C ILE A 908 7.75 -17.34 1.39
N PRO A 909 8.15 -18.38 0.65
CA PRO A 909 8.59 -18.23 -0.73
C PRO A 909 7.42 -17.88 -1.66
N ILE A 910 7.75 -17.52 -2.90
CA ILE A 910 6.77 -17.15 -3.92
C ILE A 910 5.89 -18.34 -4.33
N PRO A 911 4.56 -18.34 -4.05
CA PRO A 911 3.67 -19.47 -4.33
C PRO A 911 3.42 -19.65 -5.81
N ARG A 912 3.64 -20.85 -6.34
CA ARG A 912 3.37 -21.19 -7.74
C ARG A 912 2.69 -22.55 -7.83
N MET A 913 1.79 -22.71 -8.78
CA MET A 913 1.16 -24.01 -9.06
C MET A 913 2.13 -24.92 -9.81
N PRO A 914 2.38 -26.15 -9.32
CA PRO A 914 3.09 -27.15 -10.10
C PRO A 914 2.31 -27.52 -11.37
N ASN A 915 2.96 -27.47 -12.53
CA ASN A 915 2.35 -27.65 -13.84
C ASN A 915 3.23 -28.53 -14.74
N ARG A 916 3.69 -29.65 -14.20
CA ARG A 916 4.65 -30.52 -14.88
C ARG A 916 4.08 -31.05 -16.19
N SER A 917 4.75 -30.76 -17.30
CA SER A 917 4.36 -31.30 -18.60
C SER A 917 4.68 -32.80 -18.70
N THR A 918 3.77 -33.54 -19.33
CA THR A 918 3.92 -34.98 -19.62
C THR A 918 4.81 -35.28 -20.83
N ARG A 919 5.23 -34.26 -21.60
CA ARG A 919 6.06 -34.46 -22.80
C ARG A 919 7.46 -34.94 -22.45
N THR A 920 7.94 -35.92 -23.22
CA THR A 920 9.28 -36.51 -23.07
C THR A 920 10.36 -35.63 -23.71
N PHE A 921 11.63 -35.97 -23.46
CA PHE A 921 12.78 -35.32 -24.10
C PHE A 921 12.68 -35.26 -25.63
N ALA A 922 12.20 -36.33 -26.27
CA ALA A 922 12.13 -36.44 -27.73
C ALA A 922 11.07 -35.52 -28.35
N GLU A 923 10.01 -35.21 -27.62
CA GLU A 923 8.88 -34.37 -28.06
C GLU A 923 9.14 -32.87 -27.85
N ARG A 924 10.28 -32.52 -27.26
CA ARG A 924 10.65 -31.16 -26.89
C ARG A 924 11.84 -30.67 -27.69
N SER A 925 11.87 -29.39 -28.05
CA SER A 925 12.95 -28.80 -28.84
C SER A 925 13.21 -27.35 -28.44
N GLY A 926 14.37 -26.82 -28.83
CA GLY A 926 14.73 -25.42 -28.60
C GLY A 926 15.06 -25.05 -27.15
N VAL A 927 15.45 -23.80 -26.98
CA VAL A 927 15.85 -23.16 -25.73
C VAL A 927 14.90 -22.02 -25.44
N LEU A 928 14.41 -21.93 -24.20
CA LEU A 928 13.47 -20.89 -23.78
C LEU A 928 14.15 -19.87 -22.85
N PHE A 929 14.01 -18.58 -23.17
CA PHE A 929 14.24 -17.50 -22.23
C PHE A 929 12.90 -16.85 -21.87
N VAL A 930 12.64 -16.69 -20.58
CA VAL A 930 11.46 -15.97 -20.07
C VAL A 930 11.91 -14.70 -19.35
N GLY A 931 11.24 -13.58 -19.58
CA GLY A 931 11.43 -12.38 -18.76
C GLY A 931 10.72 -11.13 -19.27
N GLY A 932 10.13 -10.34 -18.38
CA GLY A 932 9.56 -9.03 -18.74
C GLY A 932 10.65 -7.99 -19.03
N PHE A 933 10.57 -7.32 -20.18
CA PHE A 933 11.62 -6.44 -20.69
C PHE A 933 11.54 -5.00 -20.19
N ALA A 934 10.56 -4.69 -19.33
CA ALA A 934 10.59 -3.48 -18.49
C ALA A 934 11.72 -3.53 -17.44
N HIS A 935 12.24 -4.71 -17.12
CA HIS A 935 13.34 -4.90 -16.17
C HIS A 935 14.69 -4.99 -16.88
N ARG A 936 15.57 -4.00 -16.63
CA ARG A 936 16.93 -3.91 -17.20
C ARG A 936 17.76 -5.21 -17.13
N PRO A 937 17.76 -5.99 -16.03
CA PRO A 937 18.50 -7.26 -15.99
C PRO A 937 18.08 -8.27 -17.08
N ASN A 938 16.80 -8.28 -17.49
CA ASN A 938 16.32 -9.20 -18.52
C ASN A 938 16.79 -8.79 -19.91
N VAL A 939 16.78 -7.49 -20.22
CA VAL A 939 17.29 -6.94 -21.48
C VAL A 939 18.79 -7.26 -21.61
N ASP A 940 19.55 -7.01 -20.55
CA ASP A 940 20.98 -7.29 -20.47
C ASP A 940 21.31 -8.78 -20.68
N ALA A 941 20.52 -9.66 -20.07
CA ALA A 941 20.70 -11.11 -20.18
C ALA A 941 20.36 -11.64 -21.57
N VAL A 942 19.32 -11.12 -22.24
CA VAL A 942 19.01 -11.51 -23.63
C VAL A 942 20.08 -11.04 -24.60
N LEU A 943 20.59 -9.82 -24.40
CA LEU A 943 21.70 -9.33 -25.23
C LEU A 943 22.95 -10.21 -25.07
N PHE A 944 23.31 -10.56 -23.84
CA PHE A 944 24.43 -11.48 -23.56
C PHE A 944 24.17 -12.89 -24.14
N LEU A 945 22.94 -13.39 -23.98
CA LEU A 945 22.53 -14.68 -24.52
C LEU A 945 22.68 -14.72 -26.04
N VAL A 946 22.14 -13.73 -26.76
CA VAL A 946 22.13 -13.73 -28.23
C VAL A 946 23.49 -13.38 -28.83
N LYS A 947 24.21 -12.41 -28.25
CA LYS A 947 25.46 -11.90 -28.85
C LYS A 947 26.69 -12.72 -28.50
N ASP A 948 26.77 -13.23 -27.28
CA ASP A 948 27.99 -13.86 -26.76
C ASP A 948 27.84 -15.38 -26.59
N ILE A 949 26.70 -15.86 -26.08
CA ILE A 949 26.49 -17.30 -25.81
C ILE A 949 25.98 -18.05 -27.05
N TRP A 950 24.97 -17.52 -27.73
CA TRP A 950 24.26 -18.21 -28.83
C TRP A 950 25.15 -18.60 -30.00
N PRO A 951 26.14 -17.78 -30.44
CA PRO A 951 27.08 -18.20 -31.48
C PRO A 951 27.93 -19.41 -31.07
N ILE A 952 28.21 -19.57 -29.77
CA ILE A 952 28.94 -20.73 -29.23
C ILE A 952 28.05 -21.98 -29.30
N VAL A 953 26.78 -21.86 -28.87
CA VAL A 953 25.82 -22.97 -28.90
C VAL A 953 25.58 -23.46 -30.33
N ARG A 954 25.39 -22.54 -31.30
CA ARG A 954 25.13 -22.90 -32.70
C ARG A 954 26.30 -23.56 -33.42
N ARG A 955 27.53 -23.41 -32.93
CA ARG A 955 28.68 -24.17 -33.46
C ARG A 955 28.53 -25.67 -33.23
N SER A 956 27.90 -26.08 -32.13
CA SER A 956 27.65 -27.48 -31.80
C SER A 956 26.26 -27.95 -32.22
N LEU A 957 25.28 -27.05 -32.28
CA LEU A 957 23.88 -27.35 -32.58
C LEU A 957 23.35 -26.36 -33.65
N PRO A 958 23.61 -26.61 -34.96
CA PRO A 958 23.32 -25.63 -36.00
C PRO A 958 21.83 -25.33 -36.21
N ASP A 959 20.93 -26.27 -35.91
CA ASP A 959 19.49 -26.14 -36.17
C ASP A 959 18.68 -25.77 -34.92
N ILE A 960 19.35 -25.44 -33.81
CA ILE A 960 18.67 -25.11 -32.54
C ILE A 960 17.99 -23.74 -32.61
N GLU A 961 16.79 -23.66 -32.01
CA GLU A 961 16.01 -22.44 -31.88
C GLU A 961 16.06 -21.91 -30.44
N LEU A 962 16.21 -20.59 -30.29
CA LEU A 962 16.06 -19.81 -29.07
C LEU A 962 14.75 -19.02 -29.15
N ARG A 963 13.85 -19.26 -28.21
CA ARG A 963 12.57 -18.56 -28.07
C ARG A 963 12.64 -17.59 -26.89
N ILE A 964 12.33 -16.32 -27.14
CA ILE A 964 12.37 -15.26 -26.14
C ILE A 964 10.94 -14.78 -25.88
N VAL A 965 10.46 -15.04 -24.66
CA VAL A 965 9.08 -14.82 -24.22
C VAL A 965 9.04 -13.80 -23.08
N GLY A 966 8.12 -12.85 -23.14
CA GLY A 966 7.89 -11.86 -22.11
C GLY A 966 7.23 -10.57 -22.61
N SER A 967 6.55 -9.87 -21.70
CA SER A 967 5.91 -8.58 -21.97
C SER A 967 6.92 -7.43 -22.08
N GLY A 968 6.51 -6.35 -22.75
CA GLY A 968 7.27 -5.09 -22.81
C GLY A 968 8.55 -5.13 -23.63
N VAL A 969 8.63 -6.02 -24.63
CA VAL A 969 9.80 -6.18 -25.53
C VAL A 969 10.30 -4.82 -26.01
N THR A 970 11.56 -4.50 -25.71
CA THR A 970 12.17 -3.22 -26.11
C THR A 970 12.62 -3.27 -27.58
N PRO A 971 12.79 -2.11 -28.24
CA PRO A 971 13.31 -2.06 -29.61
C PRO A 971 14.64 -2.80 -29.78
N GLU A 972 15.53 -2.73 -28.77
CA GLU A 972 16.82 -3.40 -28.80
C GLU A 972 16.68 -4.93 -28.76
N VAL A 973 15.71 -5.47 -28.02
CA VAL A 973 15.43 -6.91 -27.97
C VAL A 973 14.72 -7.37 -29.24
N SER A 974 13.75 -6.58 -29.73
CA SER A 974 13.05 -6.87 -30.98
C SER A 974 14.02 -6.95 -32.17
N ALA A 975 15.03 -6.08 -32.20
CA ALA A 975 16.07 -6.07 -33.23
C ALA A 975 16.99 -7.30 -33.23
N LEU A 976 16.93 -8.16 -32.21
CA LEU A 976 17.69 -9.42 -32.16
C LEU A 976 16.97 -10.57 -32.90
N ALA A 977 15.74 -10.37 -33.36
CA ALA A 977 15.01 -11.36 -34.12
C ALA A 977 15.77 -11.71 -35.41
N ASP A 978 16.25 -12.94 -35.49
CA ASP A 978 16.94 -13.47 -36.67
C ASP A 978 16.60 -14.96 -36.80
N PRO A 979 15.55 -15.31 -37.56
CA PRO A 979 15.17 -16.69 -37.80
C PRO A 979 16.28 -17.52 -38.47
N THR A 980 17.19 -16.90 -39.23
CA THR A 980 18.31 -17.61 -39.87
C THR A 980 19.35 -18.06 -38.85
N GLN A 981 19.51 -17.28 -37.78
CA GLN A 981 20.30 -17.64 -36.60
C GLN A 981 19.46 -18.33 -35.52
N GLY A 982 18.21 -18.73 -35.83
CA GLY A 982 17.34 -19.47 -34.93
C GLY A 982 16.95 -18.67 -33.69
N VAL A 983 16.89 -17.33 -33.77
CA VAL A 983 16.46 -16.47 -32.66
C VAL A 983 15.06 -15.95 -32.96
N VAL A 984 14.08 -16.36 -32.15
CA VAL A 984 12.66 -16.02 -32.30
C VAL A 984 12.20 -15.20 -31.10
N ILE A 985 11.73 -13.97 -31.36
CA ILE A 985 11.10 -13.11 -30.36
C ILE A 985 9.59 -13.36 -30.39
N VAL A 986 9.07 -14.04 -29.37
CA VAL A 986 7.63 -14.38 -29.26
C VAL A 986 6.85 -13.22 -28.66
N GLY A 987 7.41 -12.54 -27.65
CA GLY A 987 6.72 -11.47 -26.92
C GLY A 987 5.82 -12.01 -25.80
N PHE A 988 4.72 -11.30 -25.52
CA PHE A 988 3.77 -11.68 -24.47
C PHE A 988 2.97 -12.93 -24.87
N VAL A 989 2.79 -13.85 -23.93
CA VAL A 989 1.92 -15.03 -24.07
C VAL A 989 0.99 -15.07 -22.86
N GLU A 990 -0.30 -15.34 -23.09
CA GLU A 990 -1.30 -15.41 -22.01
C GLU A 990 -1.07 -16.62 -21.10
N ASN A 991 -0.68 -17.75 -21.69
CA ASN A 991 -0.37 -18.98 -20.97
C ASN A 991 1.07 -19.43 -21.26
N LEU A 992 1.93 -19.28 -20.24
CA LEU A 992 3.34 -19.66 -20.32
C LEU A 992 3.55 -21.17 -20.55
N ASP A 993 2.56 -22.00 -20.19
CA ASP A 993 2.63 -23.45 -20.32
C ASP A 993 2.68 -23.87 -21.79
N THR A 994 2.14 -23.06 -22.68
CA THR A 994 2.22 -23.30 -24.13
C THR A 994 3.67 -23.34 -24.62
N GLU A 995 4.56 -22.57 -23.98
CA GLU A 995 5.98 -22.45 -24.31
C GLU A 995 6.86 -23.40 -23.47
N THR A 996 6.65 -23.48 -22.15
CA THR A 996 7.45 -24.33 -21.26
C THR A 996 7.20 -25.83 -21.49
N SER A 997 6.01 -26.20 -21.97
CA SER A 997 5.66 -27.59 -22.26
C SER A 997 6.32 -28.14 -23.55
N VAL A 998 6.76 -27.27 -24.47
CA VAL A 998 7.40 -27.68 -25.74
C VAL A 998 8.91 -27.44 -25.75
N ALA A 999 9.40 -26.47 -24.98
CA ALA A 999 10.82 -26.19 -24.89
C ALA A 999 11.60 -27.40 -24.34
N ARG A 1000 12.84 -27.60 -24.82
CA ARG A 1000 13.73 -28.64 -24.29
C ARG A 1000 14.39 -28.18 -22.99
N LEU A 1001 14.87 -26.95 -22.92
CA LEU A 1001 15.45 -26.41 -21.68
C LEU A 1001 15.20 -24.91 -21.59
N SER A 1002 15.31 -24.34 -20.39
CA SER A 1002 15.33 -22.89 -20.20
C SER A 1002 16.72 -22.38 -19.83
N VAL A 1003 16.96 -21.09 -20.08
CA VAL A 1003 18.23 -20.42 -19.74
C VAL A 1003 17.96 -19.06 -19.09
N ALA A 1004 18.69 -18.74 -18.02
CA ALA A 1004 18.64 -17.44 -17.36
C ALA A 1004 20.07 -16.94 -17.02
N PRO A 1005 20.78 -16.32 -17.99
CA PRO A 1005 22.16 -15.90 -17.83
C PRO A 1005 22.24 -14.48 -17.25
N LEU A 1006 21.61 -14.26 -16.08
CA LEU A 1006 21.57 -12.94 -15.45
C LEU A 1006 22.95 -12.53 -14.94
N ARG A 1007 23.40 -11.31 -15.27
CA ARG A 1007 24.68 -10.77 -14.77
C ARG A 1007 24.53 -9.94 -13.49
N PHE A 1008 23.33 -9.45 -13.19
CA PHE A 1008 22.99 -8.70 -11.98
C PHE A 1008 21.48 -8.84 -11.65
N GLY A 1009 21.09 -8.53 -10.40
CA GLY A 1009 19.72 -8.61 -9.90
C GLY A 1009 19.64 -8.85 -8.38
N ALA A 1010 18.42 -8.95 -7.85
CA ALA A 1010 18.14 -9.32 -6.45
C ALA A 1010 16.82 -10.13 -6.37
N GLY A 1011 16.53 -10.74 -5.22
CA GLY A 1011 15.30 -11.51 -4.97
C GLY A 1011 15.26 -12.89 -5.64
N ILE A 1012 14.14 -13.60 -5.46
CA ILE A 1012 13.87 -14.90 -6.12
C ILE A 1012 13.26 -14.67 -7.50
N LYS A 1013 13.69 -15.43 -8.50
CA LYS A 1013 13.28 -15.23 -9.89
C LYS A 1013 12.08 -16.13 -10.19
N GLY A 1014 10.87 -15.57 -10.11
CA GLY A 1014 9.62 -16.33 -10.36
C GLY A 1014 9.60 -17.12 -11.66
N LYS A 1015 10.17 -16.58 -12.74
CA LYS A 1015 10.33 -17.26 -14.03
C LYS A 1015 11.17 -18.55 -14.00
N VAL A 1016 12.19 -18.60 -13.13
CA VAL A 1016 13.01 -19.79 -12.95
C VAL A 1016 12.20 -20.84 -12.20
N VAL A 1017 11.51 -20.43 -11.13
CA VAL A 1017 10.61 -21.31 -10.37
C VAL A 1017 9.52 -21.90 -11.29
N SER A 1018 8.86 -21.08 -12.11
CA SER A 1018 7.87 -21.54 -13.09
C SER A 1018 8.44 -22.53 -14.10
N SER A 1019 9.69 -22.34 -14.57
CA SER A 1019 10.33 -23.30 -15.49
C SER A 1019 10.57 -24.65 -14.81
N LEU A 1020 11.10 -24.63 -13.59
CA LEU A 1020 11.37 -25.86 -12.83
C LEU A 1020 10.06 -26.60 -12.51
N LEU A 1021 9.00 -25.89 -12.13
CA LEU A 1021 7.67 -26.46 -11.87
C LEU A 1021 6.98 -27.01 -13.13
N ALA A 1022 7.33 -26.50 -14.32
CA ALA A 1022 6.89 -27.09 -15.59
C ALA A 1022 7.64 -28.37 -15.96
N GLY A 1023 8.64 -28.76 -15.15
CA GLY A 1023 9.55 -29.88 -15.42
C GLY A 1023 10.59 -29.56 -16.48
N LEU A 1024 10.90 -28.28 -16.70
CA LEU A 1024 11.87 -27.82 -17.70
C LEU A 1024 13.25 -27.64 -17.05
N PRO A 1025 14.26 -28.47 -17.40
CA PRO A 1025 15.59 -28.31 -16.84
C PRO A 1025 16.18 -26.96 -17.27
N SER A 1026 16.87 -26.31 -16.33
CA SER A 1026 17.27 -24.91 -16.45
C SER A 1026 18.78 -24.74 -16.35
N VAL A 1027 19.34 -23.87 -17.19
CA VAL A 1027 20.73 -23.38 -17.10
C VAL A 1027 20.74 -21.97 -16.50
N LEU A 1028 21.37 -21.80 -15.34
CA LEU A 1028 21.25 -20.58 -14.52
C LEU A 1028 22.62 -19.99 -14.19
N SER A 1029 22.76 -18.67 -14.24
CA SER A 1029 23.90 -18.01 -13.59
C SER A 1029 23.83 -18.13 -12.07
N ARG A 1030 24.96 -17.90 -11.37
CA ARG A 1030 24.95 -17.82 -9.90
C ARG A 1030 24.00 -16.74 -9.40
N VAL A 1031 23.94 -15.61 -10.11
CA VAL A 1031 23.01 -14.52 -9.80
C VAL A 1031 21.55 -14.94 -9.99
N ALA A 1032 21.24 -15.74 -11.02
CA ALA A 1032 19.87 -16.21 -11.27
C ALA A 1032 19.38 -17.21 -10.22
N SER A 1033 20.27 -18.05 -9.70
CA SER A 1033 19.97 -19.09 -8.70
C SER A 1033 20.14 -18.64 -7.23
N GLU A 1034 20.64 -17.43 -7.01
CA GLU A 1034 20.85 -16.84 -5.69
C GLU A 1034 19.58 -16.92 -4.82
N GLY A 1035 19.74 -17.38 -3.58
CA GLY A 1035 18.67 -17.48 -2.58
C GLY A 1035 17.66 -18.62 -2.81
N MET A 1036 17.76 -19.37 -3.92
CA MET A 1036 16.78 -20.41 -4.27
C MET A 1036 17.03 -21.76 -3.59
N GLY A 1037 18.24 -22.00 -3.06
CA GLY A 1037 18.63 -23.26 -2.43
C GLY A 1037 18.88 -24.42 -3.40
N LEU A 1038 19.13 -24.13 -4.67
CA LEU A 1038 19.45 -25.12 -5.71
C LEU A 1038 20.95 -25.46 -5.70
N VAL A 1039 21.27 -26.72 -6.02
CA VAL A 1039 22.59 -27.31 -6.12
C VAL A 1039 22.93 -27.53 -7.60
N ALA A 1040 24.01 -26.90 -8.05
CA ALA A 1040 24.48 -27.00 -9.42
C ALA A 1040 24.96 -28.42 -9.74
N GLY A 1041 24.59 -28.94 -10.92
CA GLY A 1041 24.87 -30.31 -11.35
C GLY A 1041 23.84 -31.34 -10.88
N GLU A 1042 22.96 -30.99 -9.94
CA GLU A 1042 21.93 -31.88 -9.41
C GLU A 1042 20.53 -31.45 -9.81
N GLN A 1043 20.13 -30.21 -9.51
CA GLN A 1043 18.77 -29.69 -9.80
C GLN A 1043 18.73 -28.69 -10.96
N MET A 1044 19.89 -28.13 -11.30
CA MET A 1044 20.08 -27.20 -12.43
C MET A 1044 21.54 -27.26 -12.87
N LEU A 1045 21.85 -26.80 -14.08
CA LEU A 1045 23.24 -26.54 -14.48
C LEU A 1045 23.56 -25.06 -14.31
N SER A 1046 24.81 -24.75 -13.96
CA SER A 1046 25.25 -23.37 -13.71
C SER A 1046 26.49 -22.98 -14.50
N GLY A 1047 26.59 -21.68 -14.80
CA GLY A 1047 27.75 -21.04 -15.41
C GLY A 1047 27.60 -19.52 -15.38
N ASP A 1048 28.71 -18.79 -15.32
CA ASP A 1048 28.67 -17.31 -15.34
C ASP A 1048 29.37 -16.70 -16.56
N THR A 1049 30.17 -17.51 -17.25
CA THR A 1049 30.81 -17.11 -18.51
C THR A 1049 30.04 -17.63 -19.72
N ALA A 1050 30.27 -17.02 -20.89
CA ALA A 1050 29.58 -17.42 -22.11
C ALA A 1050 29.87 -18.89 -22.47
N ASP A 1051 31.13 -19.33 -22.33
CA ASP A 1051 31.55 -20.70 -22.62
C ASP A 1051 30.94 -21.73 -21.65
N GLU A 1052 30.92 -21.44 -20.34
CA GLU A 1052 30.30 -22.33 -19.35
C GLU A 1052 28.81 -22.51 -19.59
N ILE A 1053 28.09 -21.41 -19.85
CA ILE A 1053 26.65 -21.43 -20.10
C ILE A 1053 26.36 -22.16 -21.41
N ALA A 1054 27.13 -21.89 -22.47
CA ALA A 1054 26.98 -22.59 -23.75
C ALA A 1054 27.23 -24.09 -23.61
N ALA A 1055 28.28 -24.49 -22.89
CA ALA A 1055 28.59 -25.90 -22.64
C ALA A 1055 27.46 -26.60 -21.86
N ALA A 1056 26.89 -25.94 -20.85
CA ALA A 1056 25.75 -26.45 -20.09
C ALA A 1056 24.48 -26.61 -20.95
N ILE A 1057 24.18 -25.64 -21.83
CA ILE A 1057 23.08 -25.73 -22.80
C ILE A 1057 23.28 -26.94 -23.71
N VAL A 1058 24.47 -27.08 -24.31
CA VAL A 1058 24.77 -28.19 -25.24
C VAL A 1058 24.67 -29.54 -24.51
N ALA A 1059 25.20 -29.65 -23.30
CA ALA A 1059 25.14 -30.89 -22.51
C ALA A 1059 23.69 -31.33 -22.25
N LEU A 1060 22.82 -30.42 -21.76
CA LEU A 1060 21.41 -30.73 -21.52
C LEU A 1060 20.64 -31.02 -22.81
N TYR A 1061 21.01 -30.39 -23.92
CA TYR A 1061 20.31 -30.59 -25.19
C TYR A 1061 20.62 -31.95 -25.83
N GLN A 1062 21.81 -32.49 -25.59
CA GLN A 1062 22.32 -33.71 -26.22
C GLN A 1062 22.21 -34.98 -25.37
N ASP A 1063 22.24 -34.87 -24.03
CA ASP A 1063 22.21 -36.03 -23.12
C ASP A 1063 20.81 -36.21 -22.48
N PRO A 1064 19.99 -37.16 -22.96
CA PRO A 1064 18.65 -37.40 -22.43
C PRO A 1064 18.64 -37.86 -20.97
N ALA A 1065 19.69 -38.59 -20.54
CA ALA A 1065 19.77 -39.11 -19.18
C ALA A 1065 20.09 -37.99 -18.20
N LEU A 1066 21.07 -37.12 -18.54
CA LEU A 1066 21.33 -35.91 -17.77
C LEU A 1066 20.10 -35.01 -17.73
N TRP A 1067 19.45 -34.79 -18.88
CA TRP A 1067 18.24 -33.98 -18.98
C TRP A 1067 17.15 -34.46 -18.02
N GLN A 1068 16.83 -35.75 -18.05
CA GLN A 1068 15.77 -36.33 -17.22
C GLN A 1068 16.08 -36.19 -15.73
N ARG A 1069 17.33 -36.48 -15.31
CA ARG A 1069 17.74 -36.34 -13.90
C ARG A 1069 17.60 -34.90 -13.42
N ILE A 1070 18.10 -33.93 -14.20
CA ILE A 1070 18.04 -32.50 -13.83
C ILE A 1070 16.59 -32.02 -13.82
N ALA A 1071 15.77 -32.45 -14.77
CA ALA A 1071 14.34 -32.11 -14.84
C ALA A 1071 13.57 -32.65 -13.63
N ASP A 1072 13.77 -33.93 -13.27
CA ASP A 1072 13.14 -34.57 -12.12
C ASP A 1072 13.56 -33.92 -10.80
N ALA A 1073 14.86 -33.75 -10.58
CA ALA A 1073 15.40 -33.17 -9.36
C ALA A 1073 15.04 -31.68 -9.22
N GLY A 1074 15.10 -30.92 -10.32
CA GLY A 1074 14.70 -29.52 -10.37
C GLY A 1074 13.21 -29.33 -10.07
N PHE A 1075 12.35 -30.15 -10.67
CA PHE A 1075 10.92 -30.14 -10.38
C PHE A 1075 10.63 -30.48 -8.92
N ALA A 1076 11.20 -31.56 -8.39
CA ALA A 1076 10.95 -32.00 -7.01
C ALA A 1076 11.40 -30.94 -5.99
N ALA A 1077 12.58 -30.33 -6.19
CA ALA A 1077 13.07 -29.26 -5.34
C ALA A 1077 12.17 -28.02 -5.41
N ALA A 1078 11.73 -27.62 -6.61
CA ALA A 1078 10.85 -26.48 -6.77
C ALA A 1078 9.44 -26.73 -6.20
N ALA A 1079 8.87 -27.92 -6.42
CA ALA A 1079 7.54 -28.28 -5.92
C ALA A 1079 7.51 -28.37 -4.39
N THR A 1080 8.56 -28.89 -3.77
CA THR A 1080 8.68 -28.96 -2.30
C THR A 1080 8.76 -27.57 -1.68
N GLU A 1081 9.40 -26.63 -2.36
CA GLU A 1081 9.72 -25.32 -1.79
C GLU A 1081 8.71 -24.23 -2.14
N TYR A 1082 8.22 -24.19 -3.38
CA TYR A 1082 7.44 -23.08 -3.94
C TYR A 1082 6.00 -23.44 -4.31
N SER A 1083 5.57 -24.70 -4.13
CA SER A 1083 4.17 -25.06 -4.39
C SER A 1083 3.22 -24.28 -3.49
N VAL A 1084 2.02 -23.99 -3.99
CA VAL A 1084 0.94 -23.35 -3.21
C VAL A 1084 0.67 -24.12 -1.91
N THR A 1085 0.71 -25.46 -1.95
CA THR A 1085 0.56 -26.33 -0.76
C THR A 1085 1.68 -26.14 0.27
N SER A 1086 2.94 -26.07 -0.17
CA SER A 1086 4.09 -25.81 0.71
C SER A 1086 4.00 -24.42 1.34
N VAL A 1087 3.63 -23.41 0.55
CA VAL A 1087 3.43 -22.05 1.02
C VAL A 1087 2.27 -21.96 2.01
N ALA A 1088 1.16 -22.66 1.78
CA ALA A 1088 0.04 -22.73 2.72
C ALA A 1088 0.49 -23.26 4.09
N THR A 1089 1.30 -24.33 4.12
CA THR A 1089 1.86 -24.86 5.38
C THR A 1089 2.70 -23.83 6.14
N ARG A 1090 3.49 -23.02 5.42
CA ARG A 1090 4.30 -21.95 6.00
C ARG A 1090 3.45 -20.76 6.47
N LEU A 1091 2.39 -20.40 5.76
CA LEU A 1091 1.41 -19.41 6.18
C LEU A 1091 0.68 -19.86 7.45
N ALA A 1092 0.28 -21.13 7.55
CA ALA A 1092 -0.29 -21.69 8.76
C ALA A 1092 0.66 -21.54 9.95
N THR A 1093 1.94 -21.90 9.77
CA THR A 1093 2.98 -21.75 10.81
C THR A 1093 3.16 -20.29 11.23
N LEU A 1094 3.08 -19.34 10.29
CA LEU A 1094 3.12 -17.91 10.59
C LEU A 1094 1.93 -17.50 11.47
N LEU A 1095 0.71 -17.89 11.08
CA LEU A 1095 -0.50 -17.55 11.84
C LEU A 1095 -0.45 -18.12 13.27
N ASP A 1096 0.04 -19.34 13.43
CA ASP A 1096 0.22 -19.97 14.74
C ASP A 1096 1.22 -19.18 15.61
N SER A 1097 2.30 -18.66 15.01
CA SER A 1097 3.34 -17.88 15.73
C SER A 1097 2.81 -16.59 16.35
N ILE A 1098 1.75 -16.02 15.79
CA ILE A 1098 1.09 -14.81 16.28
C ILE A 1098 -0.21 -15.11 17.07
N GLY A 1099 -0.43 -16.38 17.41
CA GLY A 1099 -1.55 -16.82 18.25
C GLY A 1099 -2.88 -16.97 17.53
N VAL A 1100 -2.89 -17.03 16.20
CA VAL A 1100 -4.10 -17.22 15.38
C VAL A 1100 -4.25 -18.70 15.05
N ASN A 1101 -4.76 -19.45 16.03
CA ASN A 1101 -4.94 -20.91 15.94
C ASN A 1101 -6.35 -21.32 15.45
N GLU A 1102 -7.18 -20.33 15.10
CA GLU A 1102 -8.57 -20.51 14.67
C GLU A 1102 -8.62 -20.77 13.14
N GLY A 1103 -9.57 -21.60 12.70
CA GLY A 1103 -9.81 -21.94 11.28
C GLY A 1103 -9.36 -23.36 10.89
N MET A 1104 -9.89 -23.87 9.78
CA MET A 1104 -9.38 -25.12 9.20
C MET A 1104 -8.03 -24.83 8.53
N ARG A 1105 -7.02 -25.67 8.69
CA ARG A 1105 -5.70 -25.49 8.06
C ARG A 1105 -5.43 -26.50 6.94
N GLU A 1106 -6.44 -27.29 6.59
CA GLU A 1106 -6.37 -28.29 5.53
C GLU A 1106 -6.86 -27.70 4.21
N LEU A 1107 -6.05 -27.88 3.17
CA LEU A 1107 -6.46 -27.58 1.80
C LEU A 1107 -7.23 -28.78 1.26
N ARG A 1108 -8.39 -28.56 0.64
CA ARG A 1108 -9.08 -29.64 -0.08
C ARG A 1108 -8.29 -30.09 -1.30
N ASP A 1109 -8.35 -31.39 -1.59
CA ASP A 1109 -7.72 -31.95 -2.78
C ASP A 1109 -8.26 -31.27 -4.04
N GLY A 1110 -7.34 -30.83 -4.92
CA GLY A 1110 -7.66 -30.18 -6.19
C GLY A 1110 -8.32 -28.80 -6.06
N VAL A 1111 -8.34 -28.17 -4.88
CA VAL A 1111 -9.00 -26.86 -4.67
C VAL A 1111 -8.48 -25.75 -5.58
N PHE A 1112 -7.23 -25.87 -6.03
CA PHE A 1112 -6.59 -24.89 -6.91
C PHE A 1112 -6.49 -25.34 -8.37
N ASP A 1113 -7.04 -26.51 -8.73
CA ASP A 1113 -6.99 -27.08 -10.09
C ASP A 1113 -8.06 -26.49 -11.05
N ILE A 1114 -8.80 -25.50 -10.58
CA ILE A 1114 -9.89 -24.85 -11.31
C ILE A 1114 -9.28 -23.67 -12.08
N GLN A 1115 -9.26 -23.81 -13.42
CA GLN A 1115 -8.78 -22.79 -14.36
C GLN A 1115 -9.62 -21.51 -14.31
#